data_AF-A0A9Q9F855-F1
#
_entry.id   AF-A0A9Q9F855-F1
#
_cell.length_a   1.000
_cell.length_b   1.000
_cell.length_c   1.000
_cell.angle_alpha   90.00
_cell.angle_beta   90.00
_cell.angle_gamma   90.00
#
_symmetry.space_group_name_H-M   'P 1'
#
loop_
_entity.id
_entity.type
_entity.pdbx_description
1 polymer ?
#
loop_
_entity_poly.entity_id
_entity_poly.type
_entity_poly.pdbx_seq_one_letter_code
_entity_poly.pdbx_strand_id
1 'polypeptide(L)'
;MNPFSENVQFDPRLYEVVSMVGKKNDKTKIRGLHELRDILSSVDVEGNIDTLLETIEDTIKSQDPQIRNLSVDVLYKLLSSMDDKSKFKRVLSIWLYGFIENPEYDISKKIFSEFIDIEEIEDEFAQMVNFEENPVLGLICSQLLVKKGRRNYSKMVAENIKYLNLNSNRELREVYKLCKELGRIEGLYEKIVMIKGPSLMNLKWRLLIDIFNSLPECIESDGKYLDSEMLSKAVEKLDVCDNVLVRNVDSLRIVFPKINDKKGYVKRYLECGSIEGLCILEFLDDFQFLNENVSFETVNRLIENAISIHFERNQNLEETVSRLSMESLPRDPSDKPGIHEHVGSDGRESILKALLSSLCGLSGKRKIIRGDILGVELDPCEFTKKEIEEVFQHSVNVLPKDYVLGSSFDCDLLPLVLKYPEEVGEEKIRKTICKDNLHLFIPVCKDLDFLRSLMSSYDNKSMMEVYLSSDIPPALDLDFYYRLGNRISKPRDVDYNRILKSYLDSKFIGEMIENGVIDRGMLYNAVISYLSSAKIPISTSYTSSFYDLDECFYRDVGIREKSNGVLGLRDVYADMYAGAGEAFLLLLLDAMCDDEDESLDKSLRNKGLPGKKGLHEAILQDKLAIEEWRSTELGGNQHFVEKVFFDLGLASKRCGNRKLKELLHGGGPRAIDYVLRKHGAPAQFTAFIDFSYLSNEALACAVSILEDASKKGFPIDFTEASLPDQTTHPSVKEETIDDDLLMSLAKSSFRNLKTLSMEDVVQMIERDRLLSRKEYHKERYAIYSPLLRKIYNLIADSILNMYSISRLDVNSIDGEVYDLLRECFLGSVNLFWDFLLNSLLVVRNIRVNAFFEKMIKEKEEWKEFLQNADLEQRSLFAFLFPSLFSAVPRMEVDLDPLILKEASRTIADVTVRAQKLTNGFDIRISYEAGGTLFKALISIPSDYPYRKPVFASEIGKKSLLNLKINEMIKKCSKFMEIIGLWKVNIDEKISGHKECPICYLVIDIHDSSFPCNQCKTCKNKFHARCIAKWVATGTRNSCPICRRPIEDVS
;
A
#
# COMPACT_ATOMS: atom_id res chain seq x y z
N MET A 1 -80.24 -14.89 -27.65
CA MET A 1 -80.59 -14.80 -29.08
C MET A 1 -79.73 -13.72 -29.71
N ASN A 2 -79.06 -13.97 -30.84
CA ASN A 2 -78.25 -12.97 -31.53
C ASN A 2 -78.16 -13.28 -33.05
N PRO A 3 -78.20 -12.28 -33.97
CA PRO A 3 -78.15 -12.44 -35.43
C PRO A 3 -76.86 -11.87 -36.09
N PHE A 4 -75.75 -11.70 -35.35
CA PHE A 4 -74.35 -11.60 -35.85
C PHE A 4 -73.52 -12.87 -35.59
N SER A 5 -73.81 -13.60 -34.50
CA SER A 5 -74.07 -15.02 -34.68
C SER A 5 -75.21 -15.03 -35.68
N GLU A 6 -75.03 -15.29 -36.98
CA GLU A 6 -76.03 -14.86 -37.99
C GLU A 6 -77.35 -15.68 -37.98
N ASN A 7 -77.98 -15.91 -36.80
CA ASN A 7 -79.14 -16.80 -36.62
C ASN A 7 -80.13 -16.59 -35.41
N VAL A 8 -80.28 -15.46 -34.70
CA VAL A 8 -81.42 -15.28 -33.72
C VAL A 8 -81.88 -13.83 -33.32
N GLN A 9 -83.19 -13.58 -33.08
CA GLN A 9 -83.86 -12.23 -32.90
C GLN A 9 -84.82 -12.11 -31.64
N PHE A 10 -85.82 -11.16 -31.48
CA PHE A 10 -86.45 -10.73 -30.14
C PHE A 10 -87.88 -10.03 -30.13
N ASP A 11 -88.68 -9.99 -29.00
CA ASP A 11 -89.95 -9.19 -28.73
C ASP A 11 -90.46 -9.03 -27.22
N PRO A 12 -91.34 -8.05 -26.77
CA PRO A 12 -91.78 -7.79 -25.33
C PRO A 12 -93.21 -7.16 -24.92
N ARG A 13 -93.88 -7.46 -23.75
CA ARG A 13 -94.74 -6.48 -22.94
C ARG A 13 -95.07 -6.61 -21.39
N LEU A 14 -96.04 -7.40 -20.86
CA LEU A 14 -96.66 -7.37 -19.46
C LEU A 14 -95.67 -7.26 -18.28
N TYR A 15 -94.43 -7.67 -18.55
CA TYR A 15 -93.14 -7.05 -18.20
C TYR A 15 -93.11 -5.54 -17.78
N GLU A 16 -94.24 -4.80 -17.73
CA GLU A 16 -94.44 -3.47 -17.13
C GLU A 16 -94.93 -3.52 -15.65
N VAL A 17 -95.64 -4.59 -15.21
CA VAL A 17 -96.19 -4.69 -13.81
C VAL A 17 -95.51 -5.71 -12.92
N VAL A 18 -95.35 -6.98 -13.32
CA VAL A 18 -94.44 -7.91 -12.59
C VAL A 18 -93.02 -7.31 -12.54
N SER A 19 -92.71 -6.43 -13.50
CA SER A 19 -91.67 -5.38 -13.42
C SER A 19 -91.65 -4.63 -12.08
N MET A 20 -92.71 -3.92 -11.68
CA MET A 20 -92.77 -3.17 -10.43
C MET A 20 -92.60 -4.07 -9.21
N VAL A 21 -93.19 -5.26 -9.25
CA VAL A 21 -93.14 -6.25 -8.17
C VAL A 21 -91.69 -6.69 -7.89
N GLY A 22 -90.94 -7.01 -8.95
CA GLY A 22 -89.52 -7.35 -8.85
C GLY A 22 -88.58 -6.14 -8.75
N LYS A 23 -89.01 -4.92 -9.11
CA LYS A 23 -88.18 -3.70 -9.12
C LYS A 23 -87.59 -3.44 -7.75
N LYS A 24 -86.25 -3.42 -7.70
CA LYS A 24 -85.41 -3.20 -6.50
C LYS A 24 -85.73 -2.01 -5.60
N ASN A 25 -86.51 -1.03 -6.04
CA ASN A 25 -86.96 -0.01 -5.10
C ASN A 25 -87.95 -0.70 -4.16
N ASP A 26 -87.57 -1.00 -2.92
CA ASP A 26 -88.42 -1.77 -2.02
C ASP A 26 -89.78 -1.12 -1.75
N LYS A 27 -89.93 0.21 -1.93
CA LYS A 27 -91.26 0.85 -1.95
C LYS A 27 -92.04 0.59 -3.24
N THR A 28 -91.38 0.45 -4.39
CA THR A 28 -92.03 0.01 -5.63
C THR A 28 -92.22 -1.52 -5.67
N LYS A 29 -91.38 -2.32 -4.98
CA LYS A 29 -91.69 -3.73 -4.64
C LYS A 29 -92.92 -3.79 -3.76
N ILE A 30 -92.97 -3.09 -2.63
CA ILE A 30 -94.12 -3.14 -1.73
C ILE A 30 -95.36 -2.62 -2.45
N ARG A 31 -95.27 -1.52 -3.22
CA ARG A 31 -96.37 -1.04 -4.09
C ARG A 31 -96.70 -2.03 -5.22
N GLY A 32 -95.73 -2.83 -5.66
CA GLY A 32 -95.85 -3.90 -6.63
C GLY A 32 -96.50 -5.14 -6.04
N LEU A 33 -95.91 -5.80 -5.05
CA LEU A 33 -96.49 -6.87 -4.21
C LEU A 33 -97.91 -6.54 -3.73
N HIS A 34 -98.22 -5.27 -3.46
CA HIS A 34 -99.60 -4.81 -3.29
C HIS A 34 -100.40 -4.85 -4.59
N GLU A 35 -100.09 -4.03 -5.60
CA GLU A 35 -100.87 -3.97 -6.84
C GLU A 35 -100.92 -5.32 -7.59
N LEU A 36 -99.98 -6.24 -7.32
CA LEU A 36 -99.95 -7.64 -7.74
C LEU A 36 -100.89 -8.51 -6.91
N ARG A 37 -100.75 -8.57 -5.58
CA ARG A 37 -101.73 -9.24 -4.68
C ARG A 37 -103.17 -8.87 -5.07
N ASP A 38 -103.34 -7.70 -5.69
CA ASP A 38 -104.58 -7.18 -6.24
C ASP A 38 -104.85 -7.56 -7.75
N ILE A 39 -103.94 -7.39 -8.75
CA ILE A 39 -104.22 -7.72 -10.18
C ILE A 39 -104.17 -9.22 -10.56
N LEU A 40 -103.81 -10.11 -9.63
CA LEU A 40 -103.70 -11.57 -9.79
C LEU A 40 -105.05 -12.27 -10.02
N SER A 41 -105.58 -12.05 -11.21
CA SER A 41 -106.93 -12.41 -11.62
C SER A 41 -107.13 -11.94 -13.07
N SER A 42 -106.78 -10.67 -13.32
CA SER A 42 -106.72 -10.06 -14.66
C SER A 42 -105.53 -10.55 -15.49
N VAL A 43 -104.43 -10.88 -14.81
CA VAL A 43 -103.54 -11.94 -15.28
C VAL A 43 -104.20 -13.24 -14.84
N ASP A 44 -104.80 -13.95 -15.79
CA ASP A 44 -105.39 -15.28 -15.60
C ASP A 44 -104.43 -16.15 -14.79
N VAL A 45 -104.84 -16.53 -13.58
CA VAL A 45 -103.90 -17.09 -12.62
C VAL A 45 -103.56 -18.52 -12.93
N GLU A 46 -104.46 -19.38 -13.43
CA GLU A 46 -104.01 -20.74 -13.82
C GLU A 46 -103.18 -20.74 -15.12
N GLY A 47 -103.17 -19.63 -15.86
CA GLY A 47 -102.16 -19.32 -16.88
C GLY A 47 -100.86 -18.67 -16.36
N ASN A 48 -100.82 -18.24 -15.08
CA ASN A 48 -99.70 -17.51 -14.46
C ASN A 48 -99.49 -17.89 -12.95
N ILE A 49 -99.81 -19.12 -12.50
CA ILE A 49 -99.91 -19.45 -11.05
C ILE A 49 -98.53 -19.67 -10.46
N ASP A 50 -97.64 -20.18 -11.30
CA ASP A 50 -96.21 -20.19 -11.09
C ASP A 50 -95.71 -18.76 -10.83
N THR A 51 -96.23 -17.75 -11.56
CA THR A 51 -95.96 -16.31 -11.31
C THR A 51 -96.50 -15.79 -9.96
N LEU A 52 -97.39 -16.54 -9.32
CA LEU A 52 -97.96 -16.21 -8.01
C LEU A 52 -97.19 -16.87 -6.85
N LEU A 53 -96.76 -18.12 -7.01
CA LEU A 53 -95.79 -18.74 -6.09
C LEU A 53 -94.41 -18.05 -6.19
N GLU A 54 -94.03 -17.58 -7.39
CA GLU A 54 -92.93 -16.62 -7.64
C GLU A 54 -93.04 -15.32 -6.82
N THR A 55 -94.18 -15.04 -6.16
CA THR A 55 -94.34 -13.83 -5.35
C THR A 55 -93.97 -14.03 -3.88
N ILE A 56 -94.55 -15.05 -3.22
CA ILE A 56 -94.46 -15.20 -1.76
C ILE A 56 -93.16 -15.87 -1.33
N GLU A 57 -92.65 -16.79 -2.15
CA GLU A 57 -91.44 -17.54 -1.83
C GLU A 57 -90.22 -16.59 -1.71
N ASP A 58 -90.22 -15.50 -2.47
CA ASP A 58 -89.21 -14.45 -2.41
C ASP A 58 -89.39 -13.53 -1.19
N THR A 59 -90.62 -13.19 -0.78
CA THR A 59 -90.85 -12.24 0.32
C THR A 59 -90.60 -12.84 1.69
N ILE A 60 -90.78 -14.16 1.87
CA ILE A 60 -90.51 -14.84 3.15
C ILE A 60 -89.01 -15.00 3.46
N LYS A 61 -88.14 -14.77 2.46
CA LYS A 61 -86.68 -14.77 2.60
C LYS A 61 -86.12 -13.35 2.86
N SER A 62 -86.99 -12.34 2.98
CA SER A 62 -86.57 -10.93 3.13
C SER A 62 -85.72 -10.68 4.38
N GLN A 63 -84.64 -9.91 4.21
CA GLN A 63 -83.80 -9.44 5.31
C GLN A 63 -84.53 -8.44 6.23
N ASP A 64 -85.49 -7.67 5.69
CA ASP A 64 -86.38 -6.81 6.48
C ASP A 64 -87.40 -7.66 7.26
N PRO A 65 -87.40 -7.65 8.61
CA PRO A 65 -88.30 -8.44 9.42
C PRO A 65 -89.79 -8.16 9.17
N GLN A 66 -90.18 -6.94 8.78
CA GLN A 66 -91.59 -6.65 8.48
C GLN A 66 -92.05 -7.39 7.22
N ILE A 67 -91.26 -7.37 6.15
CA ILE A 67 -91.59 -8.08 4.91
C ILE A 67 -91.56 -9.60 5.14
N ARG A 68 -90.57 -10.09 5.91
CA ARG A 68 -90.46 -11.51 6.29
C ARG A 68 -91.70 -11.98 7.06
N ASN A 69 -92.11 -11.22 8.08
CA ASN A 69 -93.24 -11.59 8.94
C ASN A 69 -94.59 -11.42 8.22
N LEU A 70 -94.80 -10.36 7.44
CA LEU A 70 -95.97 -10.21 6.56
C LEU A 70 -96.09 -11.40 5.59
N SER A 71 -94.98 -12.01 5.21
CA SER A 71 -94.96 -13.22 4.38
C SER A 71 -95.28 -14.48 5.17
N VAL A 72 -94.76 -14.66 6.39
CA VAL A 72 -95.13 -15.78 7.28
C VAL A 72 -96.64 -15.74 7.58
N ASP A 73 -97.20 -14.56 7.84
CA ASP A 73 -98.64 -14.38 8.08
C ASP A 73 -99.49 -14.74 6.86
N VAL A 74 -99.08 -14.34 5.65
CA VAL A 74 -99.80 -14.67 4.39
C VAL A 74 -99.59 -16.15 4.00
N LEU A 75 -98.41 -16.71 4.26
CA LEU A 75 -98.09 -18.11 4.03
C LEU A 75 -98.94 -19.03 4.92
N TYR A 76 -99.00 -18.72 6.21
CA TYR A 76 -99.88 -19.37 7.17
C TYR A 76 -101.34 -19.28 6.70
N LYS A 77 -101.73 -18.17 6.07
CA LYS A 77 -103.05 -17.99 5.45
C LYS A 77 -103.30 -18.95 4.29
N LEU A 78 -102.36 -19.07 3.35
CA LEU A 78 -102.49 -20.02 2.23
C LEU A 78 -102.51 -21.47 2.68
N LEU A 79 -101.63 -21.86 3.63
CA LEU A 79 -101.62 -23.17 4.31
C LEU A 79 -102.93 -23.50 5.03
N SER A 80 -103.68 -22.48 5.43
CA SER A 80 -104.96 -22.60 6.14
C SER A 80 -106.17 -22.54 5.21
N SER A 81 -106.06 -21.91 4.03
CA SER A 81 -107.11 -21.90 3.00
C SER A 81 -107.02 -23.06 2.01
N MET A 82 -106.06 -23.98 2.19
CA MET A 82 -105.88 -25.16 1.35
C MET A 82 -105.66 -26.43 2.17
N ASP A 83 -106.32 -27.50 1.73
CA ASP A 83 -106.19 -28.83 2.34
C ASP A 83 -105.03 -29.64 1.76
N ASP A 84 -104.85 -29.59 0.43
CA ASP A 84 -103.75 -30.27 -0.25
C ASP A 84 -102.40 -29.60 0.06
N LYS A 85 -101.65 -30.25 0.96
CA LYS A 85 -100.34 -29.81 1.43
C LYS A 85 -99.17 -30.47 0.71
N SER A 86 -99.43 -31.31 -0.31
CA SER A 86 -98.37 -31.85 -1.18
C SER A 86 -97.56 -30.74 -1.86
N LYS A 87 -98.23 -29.64 -2.26
CA LYS A 87 -97.61 -28.42 -2.79
C LYS A 87 -96.90 -27.55 -1.74
N PHE A 88 -97.18 -27.76 -0.45
CA PHE A 88 -96.72 -26.93 0.66
C PHE A 88 -95.51 -27.49 1.42
N LYS A 89 -95.04 -28.70 1.08
CA LYS A 89 -93.88 -29.30 1.74
C LYS A 89 -92.60 -28.45 1.62
N ARG A 90 -92.35 -27.89 0.42
CA ARG A 90 -91.28 -26.90 0.15
C ARG A 90 -91.41 -25.67 1.05
N VAL A 91 -92.64 -25.24 1.34
CA VAL A 91 -92.95 -24.09 2.20
C VAL A 91 -92.63 -24.36 3.68
N LEU A 92 -92.92 -25.56 4.21
CA LEU A 92 -92.62 -25.93 5.61
C LEU A 92 -91.13 -26.17 5.84
N SER A 93 -90.45 -26.76 4.85
CA SER A 93 -89.04 -27.11 4.96
C SER A 93 -88.14 -25.87 5.12
N ILE A 94 -88.51 -24.74 4.47
CA ILE A 94 -87.85 -23.43 4.65
C ILE A 94 -87.95 -22.97 6.11
N TRP A 95 -89.10 -23.17 6.76
CA TRP A 95 -89.33 -22.75 8.14
C TRP A 95 -88.51 -23.56 9.15
N LEU A 96 -88.43 -24.89 8.99
CA LEU A 96 -87.66 -25.73 9.92
C LEU A 96 -86.18 -25.35 9.89
N TYR A 97 -85.65 -25.08 8.69
CA TYR A 97 -84.29 -24.62 8.52
C TYR A 97 -84.00 -23.34 9.33
N GLY A 98 -84.89 -22.34 9.27
CA GLY A 98 -84.80 -21.12 10.08
C GLY A 98 -85.01 -21.32 11.60
N PHE A 99 -85.75 -22.36 12.03
CA PHE A 99 -85.95 -22.65 13.45
C PHE A 99 -84.68 -23.20 14.12
N ILE A 100 -83.94 -24.09 13.46
CA ILE A 100 -82.68 -24.60 14.02
C ILE A 100 -81.63 -23.48 14.06
N GLU A 101 -81.71 -22.49 13.15
CA GLU A 101 -80.89 -21.28 13.18
C GLU A 101 -81.19 -20.37 14.37
N ASN A 102 -82.47 -20.12 14.65
CA ASN A 102 -82.94 -19.25 15.73
C ASN A 102 -84.19 -19.84 16.44
N PRO A 103 -84.01 -20.65 17.50
CA PRO A 103 -85.10 -21.42 18.10
C PRO A 103 -85.97 -20.62 19.10
N GLU A 104 -85.87 -19.30 19.15
CA GLU A 104 -86.40 -18.51 20.28
C GLU A 104 -87.90 -18.21 20.22
N TYR A 105 -88.52 -18.04 19.04
CA TYR A 105 -89.92 -17.62 18.92
C TYR A 105 -90.92 -18.72 19.27
N ASP A 106 -91.87 -18.43 20.16
CA ASP A 106 -92.72 -19.47 20.78
C ASP A 106 -93.72 -20.13 19.83
N ILE A 107 -94.22 -19.41 18.81
CA ILE A 107 -95.09 -20.01 17.79
C ILE A 107 -94.30 -21.02 16.93
N SER A 108 -93.01 -20.77 16.68
CA SER A 108 -92.13 -21.72 15.98
C SER A 108 -91.86 -22.99 16.81
N LYS A 109 -91.55 -22.88 18.12
CA LYS A 109 -91.27 -24.06 18.96
C LYS A 109 -92.41 -25.08 18.93
N LYS A 110 -93.67 -24.62 18.96
CA LYS A 110 -94.85 -25.47 18.89
C LYS A 110 -94.95 -26.22 17.57
N ILE A 111 -94.64 -25.56 16.44
CA ILE A 111 -94.64 -26.22 15.13
C ILE A 111 -93.64 -27.38 15.10
N PHE A 112 -92.46 -27.25 15.73
CA PHE A 112 -91.46 -28.33 15.74
C PHE A 112 -91.86 -29.56 16.55
N SER A 113 -92.43 -29.38 17.75
CA SER A 113 -92.80 -30.53 18.60
C SER A 113 -94.14 -31.19 18.23
N GLU A 114 -95.03 -30.48 17.52
CA GLU A 114 -96.40 -30.94 17.24
C GLU A 114 -96.64 -31.34 15.77
N PHE A 115 -95.93 -30.78 14.79
CA PHE A 115 -96.24 -30.96 13.35
C PHE A 115 -95.07 -31.45 12.47
N ILE A 116 -93.93 -31.86 13.03
CA ILE A 116 -92.74 -32.28 12.27
C ILE A 116 -92.34 -33.72 12.63
N ASP A 117 -92.38 -34.61 11.65
CA ASP A 117 -91.58 -35.85 11.64
C ASP A 117 -90.53 -35.73 10.53
N ILE A 118 -89.26 -35.94 10.88
CA ILE A 118 -88.14 -35.84 9.93
C ILE A 118 -88.31 -36.83 8.78
N GLU A 119 -88.81 -38.05 9.01
CA GLU A 119 -88.90 -39.06 7.94
C GLU A 119 -89.92 -38.71 6.86
N GLU A 120 -91.02 -38.02 7.20
CA GLU A 120 -92.07 -37.64 6.25
C GLU A 120 -91.70 -36.41 5.43
N ILE A 121 -90.86 -35.53 5.98
CA ILE A 121 -90.37 -34.32 5.31
C ILE A 121 -88.91 -34.41 4.87
N GLU A 122 -88.21 -35.54 5.06
CA GLU A 122 -86.77 -35.68 4.77
C GLU A 122 -86.45 -35.30 3.32
N ASP A 123 -87.37 -35.60 2.39
CA ASP A 123 -87.21 -35.37 0.96
C ASP A 123 -87.20 -33.89 0.59
N GLU A 124 -87.96 -33.03 1.28
CA GLU A 124 -87.92 -31.57 1.07
C GLU A 124 -87.04 -30.85 2.11
N PHE A 125 -86.88 -31.38 3.32
CA PHE A 125 -86.02 -30.80 4.33
C PHE A 125 -84.55 -30.96 3.97
N ALA A 126 -84.13 -32.10 3.41
CA ALA A 126 -82.81 -32.24 2.80
C ALA A 126 -82.56 -31.23 1.66
N GLN A 127 -83.59 -30.80 0.92
CA GLN A 127 -83.50 -29.74 -0.10
C GLN A 127 -83.35 -28.33 0.51
N MET A 128 -83.62 -28.16 1.81
CA MET A 128 -83.54 -26.89 2.53
C MET A 128 -82.37 -26.80 3.50
N VAL A 129 -81.69 -27.91 3.83
CA VAL A 129 -80.46 -27.88 4.63
C VAL A 129 -79.37 -27.18 3.82
N ASN A 130 -79.35 -25.86 3.92
CA ASN A 130 -78.53 -24.98 3.13
C ASN A 130 -77.24 -24.64 3.89
N PHE A 131 -76.23 -25.49 3.77
CA PHE A 131 -74.95 -25.19 4.39
C PHE A 131 -74.33 -23.86 3.84
N GLU A 132 -74.78 -23.33 2.68
CA GLU A 132 -74.27 -22.09 2.07
C GLU A 132 -74.51 -20.85 2.93
N GLU A 133 -75.71 -20.74 3.51
CA GLU A 133 -76.05 -19.64 4.41
C GLU A 133 -75.45 -19.87 5.81
N ASN A 134 -75.54 -21.10 6.33
CA ASN A 134 -75.05 -21.39 7.68
C ASN A 134 -74.42 -22.80 7.76
N PRO A 135 -73.08 -22.92 7.63
CA PRO A 135 -72.44 -24.23 7.46
C PRO A 135 -72.42 -25.05 8.75
N VAL A 136 -72.25 -24.41 9.91
CA VAL A 136 -72.32 -25.05 11.23
C VAL A 136 -73.72 -25.58 11.50
N LEU A 137 -74.74 -24.79 11.13
CA LEU A 137 -76.12 -25.22 11.23
C LEU A 137 -76.41 -26.39 10.29
N GLY A 138 -76.01 -26.31 9.02
CA GLY A 138 -76.14 -27.38 8.05
C GLY A 138 -75.50 -28.70 8.50
N LEU A 139 -74.33 -28.64 9.15
CA LEU A 139 -73.71 -29.79 9.81
C LEU A 139 -74.56 -30.38 10.93
N ILE A 140 -75.17 -29.56 11.78
CA ILE A 140 -76.00 -30.02 12.90
C ILE A 140 -77.30 -30.64 12.36
N CYS A 141 -77.97 -29.97 11.41
CA CYS A 141 -79.13 -30.51 10.69
C CYS A 141 -78.79 -31.85 10.01
N SER A 142 -77.58 -31.98 9.47
CA SER A 142 -77.12 -33.20 8.82
C SER A 142 -76.71 -34.30 9.79
N GLN A 143 -76.06 -33.97 10.91
CA GLN A 143 -75.83 -34.91 12.02
C GLN A 143 -77.17 -35.48 12.52
N LEU A 144 -78.22 -34.65 12.58
CA LEU A 144 -79.56 -35.08 12.94
C LEU A 144 -80.13 -36.07 11.91
N LEU A 145 -80.13 -35.70 10.62
CA LEU A 145 -80.57 -36.56 9.51
C LEU A 145 -79.80 -37.89 9.47
N VAL A 146 -78.47 -37.86 9.63
CA VAL A 146 -77.61 -39.06 9.65
C VAL A 146 -77.86 -39.98 10.85
N LYS A 147 -78.17 -39.42 12.02
CA LYS A 147 -78.38 -40.21 13.25
C LYS A 147 -79.81 -40.71 13.45
N LYS A 148 -80.78 -40.14 12.72
CA LYS A 148 -82.21 -40.37 12.95
C LYS A 148 -83.06 -40.65 11.70
N GLY A 149 -82.64 -40.20 10.52
CA GLY A 149 -83.35 -40.49 9.27
C GLY A 149 -83.04 -41.89 8.73
N ARG A 150 -83.77 -42.32 7.70
CA ARG A 150 -83.68 -43.69 7.15
C ARG A 150 -82.75 -43.80 5.94
N ARG A 151 -82.55 -42.72 5.18
CA ARG A 151 -81.75 -42.74 3.95
C ARG A 151 -80.27 -42.55 4.23
N ASN A 152 -79.44 -42.85 3.25
CA ASN A 152 -78.01 -42.56 3.36
C ASN A 152 -77.72 -41.10 2.95
N TYR A 153 -77.68 -40.21 3.93
CA TYR A 153 -77.35 -38.79 3.71
C TYR A 153 -75.85 -38.53 3.56
N SER A 154 -74.97 -39.55 3.52
CA SER A 154 -73.54 -39.34 3.26
C SER A 154 -73.31 -38.50 2.00
N LYS A 155 -74.13 -38.73 0.97
CA LYS A 155 -74.12 -37.99 -0.29
C LYS A 155 -74.68 -36.56 -0.17
N MET A 156 -75.79 -36.37 0.55
CA MET A 156 -76.35 -35.03 0.83
C MET A 156 -75.37 -34.17 1.63
N VAL A 157 -74.66 -34.79 2.59
CA VAL A 157 -73.54 -34.13 3.29
C VAL A 157 -72.40 -33.86 2.32
N ALA A 158 -71.99 -34.84 1.50
CA ALA A 158 -70.90 -34.69 0.54
C ALA A 158 -71.10 -33.50 -0.40
N GLU A 159 -72.27 -33.41 -1.02
CA GLU A 159 -72.64 -32.32 -1.94
C GLU A 159 -72.66 -30.94 -1.25
N ASN A 160 -73.01 -30.90 0.04
CA ASN A 160 -73.08 -29.68 0.84
C ASN A 160 -71.75 -29.25 1.51
N ILE A 161 -70.72 -30.10 1.53
CA ILE A 161 -69.39 -29.75 2.08
C ILE A 161 -68.80 -28.51 1.44
N LYS A 162 -69.05 -28.29 0.15
CA LYS A 162 -68.58 -27.12 -0.60
C LYS A 162 -68.97 -25.77 0.04
N TYR A 163 -69.86 -25.78 1.01
CA TYR A 163 -70.27 -24.63 1.81
C TYR A 163 -69.59 -24.51 3.20
N LEU A 164 -68.94 -25.57 3.70
CA LEU A 164 -68.18 -25.56 4.97
C LEU A 164 -66.92 -24.69 4.90
N ASN A 165 -66.80 -23.70 5.78
CA ASN A 165 -65.62 -22.83 5.80
C ASN A 165 -64.49 -23.38 6.67
N LEU A 166 -64.81 -24.32 7.56
CA LEU A 166 -63.89 -25.05 8.43
C LEU A 166 -62.92 -24.16 9.24
N ASN A 167 -63.32 -22.91 9.47
CA ASN A 167 -62.47 -21.85 10.02
C ASN A 167 -62.63 -21.67 11.54
N SER A 168 -63.41 -22.54 12.19
CA SER A 168 -63.65 -22.48 13.62
C SER A 168 -63.51 -23.85 14.29
N ASN A 169 -63.00 -23.85 15.52
CA ASN A 169 -62.91 -25.05 16.35
C ASN A 169 -64.28 -25.66 16.69
N ARG A 170 -65.39 -24.93 16.49
CA ARG A 170 -66.75 -25.45 16.66
C ARG A 170 -67.14 -26.27 15.43
N GLU A 171 -67.12 -25.65 14.26
CA GLU A 171 -67.40 -26.29 12.96
C GLU A 171 -66.55 -27.55 12.79
N LEU A 172 -65.24 -27.48 13.04
CA LEU A 172 -64.34 -28.63 12.91
C LEU A 172 -64.63 -29.79 13.85
N ARG A 173 -65.09 -29.51 15.08
CA ARG A 173 -65.51 -30.57 16.00
C ARG A 173 -66.81 -31.21 15.54
N GLU A 174 -67.75 -30.44 14.99
CA GLU A 174 -68.98 -30.99 14.42
C GLU A 174 -68.73 -31.78 13.14
N VAL A 175 -67.74 -31.39 12.32
CA VAL A 175 -67.25 -32.17 11.18
C VAL A 175 -66.59 -33.47 11.63
N TYR A 176 -65.68 -33.44 12.62
CA TYR A 176 -65.05 -34.64 13.16
C TYR A 176 -66.08 -35.63 13.75
N LYS A 177 -67.08 -35.12 14.47
CA LYS A 177 -68.20 -35.94 14.95
C LYS A 177 -68.99 -36.56 13.79
N LEU A 178 -69.37 -35.78 12.78
CA LEU A 178 -70.14 -36.25 11.63
C LEU A 178 -69.37 -37.31 10.83
N CYS A 179 -68.08 -37.07 10.56
CA CYS A 179 -67.15 -38.02 9.94
C CYS A 179 -66.93 -39.30 10.76
N LYS A 180 -66.94 -39.21 12.09
CA LYS A 180 -66.77 -40.40 12.95
C LYS A 180 -67.96 -41.36 12.86
N GLU A 181 -69.14 -40.85 12.53
CA GLU A 181 -70.38 -41.63 12.38
C GLU A 181 -70.57 -42.11 10.93
N LEU A 182 -70.27 -41.27 9.93
CA LEU A 182 -70.40 -41.60 8.49
C LEU A 182 -69.17 -42.27 7.85
N GLY A 183 -68.00 -42.17 8.48
CA GLY A 183 -66.71 -42.46 7.84
C GLY A 183 -66.21 -41.30 6.98
N ARG A 184 -65.37 -41.63 5.99
CA ARG A 184 -64.82 -40.64 5.04
C ARG A 184 -65.92 -40.14 4.12
N ILE A 185 -66.13 -38.83 4.11
CA ILE A 185 -67.07 -38.18 3.21
C ILE A 185 -66.28 -37.54 2.06
N GLU A 186 -66.73 -37.77 0.83
CA GLU A 186 -66.11 -37.29 -0.40
C GLU A 186 -66.13 -35.76 -0.46
N GLY A 187 -65.10 -35.13 -1.04
CA GLY A 187 -64.90 -33.66 -1.03
C GLY A 187 -64.50 -33.05 0.31
N LEU A 188 -64.71 -33.73 1.45
CA LEU A 188 -64.37 -33.21 2.79
C LEU A 188 -62.87 -33.10 3.00
N TYR A 189 -62.13 -34.08 2.49
CA TYR A 189 -60.69 -34.16 2.62
C TYR A 189 -60.04 -32.86 2.15
N GLU A 190 -60.26 -32.47 0.90
CA GLU A 190 -59.71 -31.27 0.28
C GLU A 190 -60.02 -29.99 1.08
N LYS A 191 -61.25 -29.86 1.57
CA LYS A 191 -61.63 -28.76 2.44
C LYS A 191 -60.87 -28.75 3.76
N ILE A 192 -60.69 -29.92 4.39
CA ILE A 192 -59.91 -30.02 5.63
C ILE A 192 -58.45 -29.68 5.35
N VAL A 193 -57.86 -30.13 4.24
CA VAL A 193 -56.50 -29.73 3.80
C VAL A 193 -56.35 -28.19 3.74
N MET A 194 -57.38 -27.47 3.29
CA MET A 194 -57.33 -26.02 3.09
C MET A 194 -57.50 -25.17 4.36
N ILE A 195 -57.78 -25.78 5.53
CA ILE A 195 -57.93 -25.06 6.81
C ILE A 195 -56.65 -24.33 7.19
N LYS A 196 -56.76 -23.05 7.58
CA LYS A 196 -55.64 -22.25 8.07
C LYS A 196 -56.02 -21.59 9.40
N GLY A 197 -55.22 -21.84 10.44
CA GLY A 197 -55.45 -21.29 11.78
C GLY A 197 -54.70 -22.08 12.87
N PRO A 198 -53.78 -21.46 13.64
CA PRO A 198 -52.95 -22.18 14.62
C PRO A 198 -53.74 -23.00 15.64
N SER A 199 -54.79 -22.40 16.21
CA SER A 199 -55.63 -23.03 17.23
C SER A 199 -56.54 -24.14 16.68
N LEU A 200 -56.64 -24.28 15.36
CA LEU A 200 -57.43 -25.32 14.68
C LEU A 200 -56.57 -26.52 14.29
N MET A 201 -55.24 -26.37 14.29
CA MET A 201 -54.35 -27.21 13.50
C MET A 201 -54.32 -28.67 13.99
N ASN A 202 -54.28 -28.89 15.30
CA ASN A 202 -54.39 -30.23 15.87
C ASN A 202 -55.72 -30.93 15.55
N LEU A 203 -56.85 -30.21 15.45
CA LEU A 203 -58.15 -30.80 15.10
C LEU A 203 -58.27 -31.07 13.59
N LYS A 204 -57.73 -30.18 12.74
CA LYS A 204 -57.50 -30.44 11.31
C LYS A 204 -56.69 -31.72 11.10
N TRP A 205 -55.54 -31.82 11.76
CA TRP A 205 -54.62 -32.95 11.57
C TRP A 205 -55.13 -34.24 12.18
N ARG A 206 -55.91 -34.17 13.26
CA ARG A 206 -56.67 -35.31 13.79
C ARG A 206 -57.75 -35.80 12.82
N LEU A 207 -58.47 -34.89 12.15
CA LEU A 207 -59.37 -35.23 11.06
C LEU A 207 -58.63 -35.95 9.90
N LEU A 208 -57.52 -35.38 9.42
CA LEU A 208 -56.74 -35.90 8.30
C LEU A 208 -56.10 -37.27 8.60
N ILE A 209 -55.57 -37.46 9.81
CA ILE A 209 -54.88 -38.69 10.21
C ILE A 209 -55.86 -39.77 10.68
N ASP A 210 -56.83 -39.46 11.55
CA ASP A 210 -57.73 -40.46 12.13
C ASP A 210 -58.81 -40.92 11.15
N ILE A 211 -59.46 -39.97 10.44
CA ILE A 211 -60.59 -40.27 9.56
C ILE A 211 -60.07 -40.60 8.16
N PHE A 212 -59.31 -39.70 7.55
CA PHE A 212 -58.91 -39.80 6.14
C PHE A 212 -57.63 -40.64 5.93
N ASN A 213 -56.84 -40.89 6.97
CA ASN A 213 -55.56 -41.60 6.94
C ASN A 213 -54.62 -41.09 5.84
N SER A 214 -54.49 -39.77 5.76
CA SER A 214 -53.95 -39.06 4.60
C SER A 214 -53.04 -37.91 5.03
N LEU A 215 -51.92 -37.75 4.32
CA LEU A 215 -50.92 -36.70 4.56
C LEU A 215 -50.92 -35.69 3.40
N PRO A 216 -51.72 -34.61 3.49
CA PRO A 216 -51.61 -33.52 2.52
C PRO A 216 -50.33 -32.70 2.68
N GLU A 217 -49.87 -32.13 1.57
CA GLU A 217 -48.73 -31.19 1.50
C GLU A 217 -48.87 -29.98 2.43
N CYS A 218 -50.08 -29.62 2.90
CA CYS A 218 -50.23 -28.53 3.87
C CYS A 218 -49.52 -28.80 5.22
N ILE A 219 -49.04 -30.03 5.48
CA ILE A 219 -48.14 -30.33 6.62
C ILE A 219 -46.93 -29.40 6.61
N GLU A 220 -46.49 -28.97 5.42
CA GLU A 220 -45.43 -28.00 5.19
C GLU A 220 -45.64 -26.69 5.96
N SER A 221 -46.84 -26.11 5.89
CA SER A 221 -47.17 -24.87 6.62
C SER A 221 -47.66 -25.10 8.05
N ASP A 222 -48.16 -26.29 8.34
CA ASP A 222 -48.97 -26.56 9.52
C ASP A 222 -48.18 -27.15 10.69
N GLY A 223 -47.08 -27.85 10.43
CA GLY A 223 -46.30 -28.58 11.45
C GLY A 223 -45.90 -27.73 12.65
N LYS A 224 -45.61 -26.44 12.43
CA LYS A 224 -45.26 -25.43 13.46
C LYS A 224 -46.37 -25.10 14.45
N TYR A 225 -47.60 -25.56 14.20
CA TYR A 225 -48.75 -25.42 15.10
C TYR A 225 -49.27 -26.77 15.60
N LEU A 226 -48.59 -27.88 15.25
CA LEU A 226 -48.86 -29.20 15.82
C LEU A 226 -48.09 -29.39 17.12
N ASP A 227 -48.67 -30.18 18.02
CA ASP A 227 -47.92 -30.77 19.12
C ASP A 227 -47.06 -31.95 18.64
N SER A 228 -46.08 -32.35 19.46
CA SER A 228 -45.13 -33.41 19.11
C SER A 228 -45.81 -34.77 18.87
N GLU A 229 -46.98 -35.03 19.47
CA GLU A 229 -47.74 -36.27 19.26
C GLU A 229 -48.39 -36.28 17.86
N MET A 230 -49.12 -35.22 17.52
CA MET A 230 -49.75 -35.10 16.20
C MET A 230 -48.71 -34.98 15.07
N LEU A 231 -47.59 -34.29 15.32
CA LEU A 231 -46.50 -34.17 14.36
C LEU A 231 -45.76 -35.50 14.17
N SER A 232 -45.47 -36.27 15.23
CA SER A 232 -44.85 -37.59 15.11
C SER A 232 -45.74 -38.54 14.30
N LYS A 233 -47.05 -38.57 14.59
CA LYS A 233 -48.05 -39.34 13.82
C LYS A 233 -48.16 -38.93 12.35
N ALA A 234 -47.89 -37.65 12.03
CA ALA A 234 -47.80 -37.18 10.66
C ALA A 234 -46.50 -37.67 9.99
N VAL A 235 -45.37 -37.47 10.65
CA VAL A 235 -44.03 -37.73 10.09
C VAL A 235 -43.71 -39.21 9.97
N GLU A 236 -44.23 -40.08 10.83
CA GLU A 236 -44.09 -41.54 10.67
C GLU A 236 -44.51 -42.01 9.27
N LYS A 237 -45.58 -41.42 8.73
CA LYS A 237 -46.19 -41.79 7.45
C LYS A 237 -45.66 -41.00 6.24
N LEU A 238 -44.88 -39.93 6.45
CA LEU A 238 -44.20 -39.20 5.37
C LEU A 238 -42.94 -39.96 4.95
N ASP A 239 -42.57 -39.95 3.67
CA ASP A 239 -41.24 -40.44 3.26
C ASP A 239 -40.17 -39.34 3.38
N VAL A 240 -40.57 -38.10 3.09
CA VAL A 240 -39.71 -36.92 3.00
C VAL A 240 -40.35 -35.73 3.73
N CYS A 241 -39.52 -34.84 4.27
CA CYS A 241 -39.91 -33.75 5.16
C CYS A 241 -39.35 -32.36 4.80
N ASP A 242 -38.80 -32.19 3.59
CA ASP A 242 -37.99 -31.03 3.11
C ASP A 242 -38.59 -29.62 3.23
N ASN A 243 -39.85 -29.50 3.61
CA ASN A 243 -40.61 -28.25 3.67
C ASN A 243 -41.49 -28.14 4.94
N VAL A 244 -41.44 -29.13 5.86
CA VAL A 244 -42.28 -29.18 7.07
C VAL A 244 -41.79 -28.21 8.13
N LEU A 245 -42.33 -26.98 8.11
CA LEU A 245 -42.06 -25.98 9.13
C LEU A 245 -42.45 -26.54 10.51
N VAL A 246 -41.55 -26.37 11.48
CA VAL A 246 -41.72 -26.75 12.89
C VAL A 246 -41.65 -25.50 13.78
N ARG A 247 -41.69 -25.67 15.11
CA ARG A 247 -41.54 -24.55 16.05
C ARG A 247 -40.44 -24.73 17.11
N ASN A 248 -40.14 -25.97 17.52
CA ASN A 248 -39.13 -26.27 18.54
C ASN A 248 -38.21 -27.43 18.09
N VAL A 249 -37.10 -27.64 18.80
CA VAL A 249 -36.08 -28.65 18.44
C VAL A 249 -36.60 -30.09 18.48
N ASP A 250 -37.49 -30.46 19.39
CA ASP A 250 -38.04 -31.82 19.40
C ASP A 250 -38.90 -32.09 18.15
N SER A 251 -39.72 -31.12 17.75
CA SER A 251 -40.45 -31.17 16.48
C SER A 251 -39.52 -31.24 15.28
N LEU A 252 -38.42 -30.48 15.32
CA LEU A 252 -37.40 -30.50 14.28
C LEU A 252 -36.71 -31.87 14.19
N ARG A 253 -36.31 -32.47 15.32
CA ARG A 253 -35.70 -33.81 15.40
C ARG A 253 -36.63 -34.92 14.91
N ILE A 254 -37.95 -34.78 15.07
CA ILE A 254 -38.94 -35.71 14.49
C ILE A 254 -38.90 -35.64 12.97
N VAL A 255 -38.94 -34.43 12.40
CA VAL A 255 -39.05 -34.13 10.97
C VAL A 255 -37.73 -34.42 10.21
N PHE A 256 -36.59 -34.12 10.82
CA PHE A 256 -35.29 -34.05 10.14
C PHE A 256 -34.66 -35.32 9.55
N PRO A 257 -34.84 -36.53 10.13
CA PRO A 257 -34.30 -37.77 9.55
C PRO A 257 -34.80 -38.02 8.13
N LYS A 258 -35.95 -37.43 7.77
CA LYS A 258 -36.60 -37.53 6.46
C LYS A 258 -36.39 -36.28 5.59
N ILE A 259 -35.51 -35.36 5.97
CA ILE A 259 -35.13 -34.22 5.12
C ILE A 259 -33.95 -34.62 4.21
N ASN A 260 -34.12 -34.49 2.89
CA ASN A 260 -33.11 -34.71 1.87
C ASN A 260 -32.19 -33.49 1.73
N ASP A 261 -32.75 -32.29 1.51
CA ASP A 261 -31.98 -31.03 1.43
C ASP A 261 -32.05 -30.27 2.75
N LYS A 262 -31.26 -30.77 3.69
CA LYS A 262 -31.20 -30.24 5.04
C LYS A 262 -30.74 -28.77 5.06
N LYS A 263 -29.80 -28.39 4.18
CA LYS A 263 -29.29 -27.02 4.05
C LYS A 263 -30.29 -26.03 3.47
N GLY A 264 -30.96 -26.38 2.37
CA GLY A 264 -31.98 -25.52 1.79
C GLY A 264 -33.19 -25.37 2.70
N TYR A 265 -33.55 -26.40 3.47
CA TYR A 265 -34.63 -26.33 4.47
C TYR A 265 -34.31 -25.31 5.57
N VAL A 266 -33.19 -25.45 6.30
CA VAL A 266 -32.94 -24.57 7.46
C VAL A 266 -32.59 -23.13 7.04
N LYS A 267 -31.92 -22.93 5.89
CA LYS A 267 -31.71 -21.56 5.39
C LYS A 267 -33.04 -20.82 5.16
N ARG A 268 -34.03 -21.48 4.51
CA ARG A 268 -35.38 -20.93 4.31
C ARG A 268 -36.10 -20.69 5.63
N TYR A 269 -35.92 -21.57 6.61
CA TYR A 269 -36.50 -21.42 7.95
C TYR A 269 -35.99 -20.17 8.69
N LEU A 270 -34.73 -19.77 8.46
CA LEU A 270 -34.07 -18.66 9.16
C LEU A 270 -34.22 -17.27 8.48
N GLU A 271 -34.70 -17.20 7.23
CA GLU A 271 -34.78 -15.93 6.47
C GLU A 271 -36.15 -15.22 6.55
N CYS A 272 -37.21 -15.86 7.07
CA CYS A 272 -38.60 -15.38 6.90
C CYS A 272 -39.32 -14.84 8.15
N GLY A 273 -38.65 -14.54 9.26
CA GLY A 273 -39.30 -13.97 10.46
C GLY A 273 -38.32 -13.47 11.52
N SER A 274 -38.71 -12.42 12.27
CA SER A 274 -37.82 -11.73 13.20
C SER A 274 -37.48 -12.53 14.47
N ILE A 275 -36.49 -12.02 15.19
CA ILE A 275 -36.08 -12.37 16.57
C ILE A 275 -37.24 -12.22 17.59
N GLU A 276 -38.40 -11.70 17.18
CA GLU A 276 -39.54 -11.38 18.04
C GLU A 276 -40.59 -12.51 18.08
N GLY A 277 -40.17 -13.72 18.50
CA GLY A 277 -41.13 -14.81 18.74
C GLY A 277 -40.55 -16.22 18.86
N LEU A 278 -39.29 -16.40 18.47
CA LEU A 278 -38.51 -17.61 18.69
C LEU A 278 -37.29 -17.26 19.52
N CYS A 279 -37.14 -17.90 20.67
CA CYS A 279 -35.93 -17.76 21.46
C CYS A 279 -34.83 -18.56 20.77
N ILE A 280 -33.73 -17.91 20.40
CA ILE A 280 -32.53 -18.59 19.85
C ILE A 280 -32.02 -19.67 20.85
N LEU A 281 -32.33 -19.47 22.14
CA LEU A 281 -32.17 -20.40 23.25
C LEU A 281 -32.77 -21.80 22.99
N GLU A 282 -33.85 -21.93 22.22
CA GLU A 282 -34.44 -23.24 21.92
C GLU A 282 -33.57 -24.11 21.01
N PHE A 283 -32.60 -23.53 20.30
CA PHE A 283 -31.69 -24.22 19.37
C PHE A 283 -30.26 -24.38 19.91
N LEU A 284 -29.98 -23.82 21.08
CA LEU A 284 -28.65 -23.77 21.67
C LEU A 284 -28.06 -25.14 22.01
N ASP A 285 -28.91 -26.13 22.29
CA ASP A 285 -28.49 -27.46 22.77
C ASP A 285 -28.11 -28.45 21.63
N ASP A 286 -28.14 -28.05 20.35
CA ASP A 286 -27.86 -28.95 19.22
C ASP A 286 -27.19 -28.24 18.03
N PHE A 287 -26.01 -27.68 18.24
CA PHE A 287 -25.25 -27.04 17.17
C PHE A 287 -24.64 -28.01 16.16
N GLN A 288 -24.40 -29.29 16.51
CA GLN A 288 -23.93 -30.29 15.55
C GLN A 288 -24.95 -30.44 14.42
N PHE A 289 -26.22 -30.60 14.78
CA PHE A 289 -27.35 -30.61 13.85
C PHE A 289 -27.33 -29.36 12.94
N LEU A 290 -27.12 -28.16 13.48
CA LEU A 290 -27.05 -26.93 12.68
C LEU A 290 -25.80 -26.89 11.76
N ASN A 291 -24.66 -27.39 12.22
CA ASN A 291 -23.39 -27.33 11.46
C ASN A 291 -23.36 -28.25 10.24
N GLU A 292 -23.92 -29.45 10.39
CA GLU A 292 -24.08 -30.40 9.29
C GLU A 292 -25.05 -29.85 8.20
N ASN A 293 -26.05 -29.07 8.62
CA ASN A 293 -27.30 -28.91 7.87
C ASN A 293 -27.78 -27.47 7.66
N VAL A 294 -26.95 -26.46 7.93
CA VAL A 294 -27.21 -25.06 7.58
C VAL A 294 -26.00 -24.48 6.85
N SER A 295 -26.17 -23.39 6.12
CA SER A 295 -25.04 -22.56 5.68
C SER A 295 -24.29 -21.98 6.89
N PHE A 296 -22.97 -22.19 6.91
CA PHE A 296 -22.07 -21.81 8.00
C PHE A 296 -22.19 -20.33 8.41
N GLU A 297 -22.29 -19.43 7.42
CA GLU A 297 -22.52 -17.99 7.60
C GLU A 297 -23.84 -17.66 8.32
N THR A 298 -24.90 -18.42 8.04
CA THR A 298 -26.22 -18.20 8.66
C THR A 298 -26.18 -18.61 10.14
N VAL A 299 -25.48 -19.71 10.46
CA VAL A 299 -25.28 -20.14 11.86
C VAL A 299 -24.41 -19.12 12.62
N ASN A 300 -23.37 -18.56 11.99
CA ASN A 300 -22.58 -17.48 12.57
C ASN A 300 -23.45 -16.27 12.94
N ARG A 301 -24.30 -15.79 12.03
CA ARG A 301 -25.22 -14.67 12.30
C ARG A 301 -26.20 -14.96 13.45
N LEU A 302 -26.63 -16.21 13.63
CA LEU A 302 -27.45 -16.58 14.80
C LEU A 302 -26.64 -16.49 16.10
N ILE A 303 -25.40 -16.98 16.09
CA ILE A 303 -24.48 -16.92 17.23
C ILE A 303 -24.17 -15.46 17.59
N GLU A 304 -23.85 -14.61 16.62
CA GLU A 304 -23.61 -13.17 16.81
C GLU A 304 -24.83 -12.45 17.42
N ASN A 305 -26.03 -12.76 16.93
CA ASN A 305 -27.27 -12.24 17.50
C ASN A 305 -27.49 -12.75 18.94
N ALA A 306 -27.23 -14.03 19.22
CA ALA A 306 -27.32 -14.60 20.56
C ALA A 306 -26.37 -13.89 21.54
N ILE A 307 -25.11 -13.69 21.12
CA ILE A 307 -24.09 -12.96 21.89
C ILE A 307 -24.57 -11.53 22.15
N SER A 308 -25.00 -10.80 21.11
CA SER A 308 -25.44 -9.40 21.25
C SER A 308 -26.73 -9.20 22.06
N ILE A 309 -27.53 -10.25 22.26
CA ILE A 309 -28.76 -10.21 23.08
C ILE A 309 -28.46 -10.57 24.54
N HIS A 310 -27.55 -11.52 24.80
CA HIS A 310 -27.32 -12.08 26.14
C HIS A 310 -26.05 -11.58 26.85
N PHE A 311 -25.08 -11.03 26.10
CA PHE A 311 -23.80 -10.52 26.60
C PHE A 311 -23.57 -9.08 26.11
N GLU A 312 -23.06 -8.21 27.00
CA GLU A 312 -22.65 -6.86 26.62
C GLU A 312 -21.38 -6.92 25.76
N ARG A 313 -21.39 -6.20 24.62
CA ARG A 313 -20.28 -6.17 23.65
C ARG A 313 -18.94 -5.88 24.34
N ASN A 314 -18.05 -6.87 24.29
CA ASN A 314 -16.61 -6.80 24.53
C ASN A 314 -16.08 -6.77 25.97
N GLN A 315 -16.85 -7.19 27.00
CA GLN A 315 -16.25 -7.43 28.34
C GLN A 315 -16.71 -8.73 29.01
N ASN A 316 -18.00 -9.10 28.94
CA ASN A 316 -18.51 -10.25 29.70
C ASN A 316 -18.23 -11.63 29.07
N LEU A 317 -17.92 -11.70 27.76
CA LEU A 317 -17.75 -12.99 27.07
C LEU A 317 -16.37 -13.62 27.38
N GLU A 318 -15.28 -12.94 27.04
CA GLU A 318 -13.89 -13.41 27.27
C GLU A 318 -13.62 -13.74 28.75
N GLU A 319 -14.08 -12.89 29.66
CA GLU A 319 -13.90 -13.09 31.12
C GLU A 319 -14.69 -14.30 31.65
N THR A 320 -15.75 -14.75 30.95
CA THR A 320 -16.53 -15.94 31.33
C THR A 320 -16.04 -17.19 30.61
N VAL A 321 -15.59 -17.08 29.35
CA VAL A 321 -14.88 -18.16 28.62
C VAL A 321 -13.61 -18.55 29.37
N SER A 322 -12.83 -17.58 29.86
CA SER A 322 -11.61 -17.82 30.67
C SER A 322 -11.88 -18.54 32.00
N ARG A 323 -13.13 -18.54 32.49
CA ARG A 323 -13.55 -19.27 33.71
C ARG A 323 -14.00 -20.71 33.42
N LEU A 324 -14.33 -21.04 32.18
CA LEU A 324 -14.71 -22.39 31.74
C LEU A 324 -13.51 -23.08 31.08
N SER A 325 -12.88 -24.02 31.78
CA SER A 325 -11.84 -24.85 31.19
C SER A 325 -12.42 -25.71 30.06
N MET A 326 -11.77 -25.70 28.88
CA MET A 326 -12.16 -26.48 27.69
C MET A 326 -12.31 -27.99 27.95
N GLU A 327 -11.72 -28.50 29.03
CA GLU A 327 -11.86 -29.89 29.47
C GLU A 327 -13.27 -30.25 29.99
N SER A 328 -14.10 -29.25 30.31
CA SER A 328 -15.45 -29.42 30.87
C SER A 328 -16.58 -29.52 29.83
N LEU A 329 -16.27 -29.40 28.53
CA LEU A 329 -17.24 -29.57 27.46
C LEU A 329 -17.57 -31.07 27.24
N PRO A 330 -18.85 -31.45 27.03
CA PRO A 330 -19.23 -32.84 26.78
C PRO A 330 -18.51 -33.40 25.55
N ARG A 331 -17.78 -34.50 25.73
CA ARG A 331 -17.03 -35.17 24.64
C ARG A 331 -17.90 -36.11 23.80
N ASP A 332 -19.15 -36.31 24.18
CA ASP A 332 -20.04 -37.33 23.63
C ASP A 332 -21.48 -36.76 23.47
N PRO A 333 -22.15 -36.88 22.30
CA PRO A 333 -23.49 -36.29 22.06
C PRO A 333 -24.65 -36.95 22.82
N SER A 334 -24.39 -37.90 23.72
CA SER A 334 -25.39 -38.78 24.31
C SER A 334 -25.93 -38.35 25.69
N ASP A 335 -25.26 -37.44 26.38
CA ASP A 335 -25.71 -36.90 27.67
C ASP A 335 -26.78 -35.80 27.48
N LYS A 336 -28.05 -36.20 27.58
CA LYS A 336 -29.17 -35.25 27.65
C LYS A 336 -29.24 -34.60 29.04
N PRO A 337 -29.21 -33.25 29.16
CA PRO A 337 -29.55 -32.58 30.41
C PRO A 337 -31.01 -32.89 30.79
N GLY A 338 -31.25 -33.13 32.08
CA GLY A 338 -32.58 -33.46 32.59
C GLY A 338 -33.55 -32.28 32.45
N ILE A 339 -34.79 -32.56 32.04
CA ILE A 339 -35.87 -31.57 32.04
C ILE A 339 -36.20 -31.20 33.49
N HIS A 340 -36.29 -29.89 33.76
CA HIS A 340 -36.57 -29.22 35.04
C HIS A 340 -35.38 -28.94 35.97
N GLU A 341 -34.81 -27.73 35.86
CA GLU A 341 -34.30 -27.00 37.02
C GLU A 341 -34.58 -25.50 36.90
N HIS A 342 -34.59 -24.77 38.03
CA HIS A 342 -35.20 -23.44 38.13
C HIS A 342 -34.33 -22.30 37.56
N VAL A 343 -34.97 -21.37 36.86
CA VAL A 343 -34.32 -20.16 36.31
C VAL A 343 -33.86 -19.22 37.45
N GLY A 344 -32.55 -19.19 37.72
CA GLY A 344 -31.91 -18.22 38.61
C GLY A 344 -30.38 -18.18 38.42
N SER A 345 -29.84 -17.02 38.03
CA SER A 345 -28.41 -16.72 37.71
C SER A 345 -27.67 -17.61 36.68
N ASP A 346 -28.06 -18.86 36.49
CA ASP A 346 -27.34 -19.90 35.72
C ASP A 346 -27.57 -19.83 34.20
N GLY A 347 -28.61 -19.11 33.78
CA GLY A 347 -29.02 -19.04 32.37
C GLY A 347 -27.91 -18.57 31.43
N ARG A 348 -27.02 -17.65 31.86
CA ARG A 348 -25.90 -17.19 31.02
C ARG A 348 -24.80 -18.25 30.85
N GLU A 349 -24.55 -19.09 31.85
CA GLU A 349 -23.54 -20.15 31.77
C GLU A 349 -24.05 -21.32 30.91
N SER A 350 -25.33 -21.69 31.04
CA SER A 350 -26.00 -22.61 30.12
C SER A 350 -25.93 -22.12 28.67
N ILE A 351 -26.23 -20.84 28.44
CA ILE A 351 -26.11 -20.21 27.11
C ILE A 351 -24.67 -20.27 26.59
N LEU A 352 -23.68 -19.98 27.44
CA LEU A 352 -22.28 -20.00 27.03
C LEU A 352 -21.79 -21.41 26.70
N LYS A 353 -22.12 -22.42 27.52
CA LYS A 353 -21.78 -23.83 27.25
C LYS A 353 -22.37 -24.31 25.92
N ALA A 354 -23.62 -23.94 25.65
CA ALA A 354 -24.24 -24.17 24.36
C ALA A 354 -23.50 -23.47 23.21
N LEU A 355 -23.24 -22.16 23.30
CA LEU A 355 -22.51 -21.41 22.27
C LEU A 355 -21.11 -21.99 22.02
N LEU A 356 -20.40 -22.44 23.06
CA LEU A 356 -19.11 -23.13 22.95
C LEU A 356 -19.24 -24.51 22.28
N SER A 357 -20.31 -25.26 22.55
CA SER A 357 -20.60 -26.54 21.85
C SER A 357 -20.75 -26.36 20.33
N SER A 358 -20.97 -25.14 19.83
CA SER A 358 -21.02 -24.84 18.39
C SER A 358 -19.69 -24.99 17.65
N LEU A 359 -18.58 -25.11 18.38
CA LEU A 359 -17.25 -25.47 17.87
C LEU A 359 -17.08 -26.99 17.69
N CYS A 360 -17.87 -27.80 18.38
CA CYS A 360 -17.82 -29.26 18.27
C CYS A 360 -18.26 -29.69 16.85
N GLY A 361 -17.49 -30.61 16.26
CA GLY A 361 -17.73 -31.10 14.89
C GLY A 361 -17.30 -30.16 13.75
N LEU A 362 -16.77 -28.96 14.04
CA LEU A 362 -16.15 -28.10 13.03
C LEU A 362 -14.67 -28.43 12.83
N SER A 363 -14.19 -28.28 11.60
CA SER A 363 -12.78 -28.44 11.23
C SER A 363 -12.34 -27.37 10.22
N GLY A 364 -11.01 -27.19 10.12
CA GLY A 364 -10.41 -26.24 9.18
C GLY A 364 -10.87 -24.80 9.41
N LYS A 365 -10.89 -24.01 8.32
CA LYS A 365 -11.27 -22.58 8.34
C LYS A 365 -12.63 -22.25 8.96
N ARG A 366 -13.57 -23.21 9.04
CA ARG A 366 -14.85 -23.00 9.71
C ARG A 366 -14.73 -22.95 11.23
N LYS A 367 -13.84 -23.75 11.83
CA LYS A 367 -13.58 -23.68 13.27
C LYS A 367 -12.90 -22.35 13.62
N ILE A 368 -11.95 -21.91 12.80
CA ILE A 368 -11.26 -20.60 12.93
C ILE A 368 -12.25 -19.44 12.95
N ILE A 369 -13.07 -19.27 11.90
CA ILE A 369 -14.04 -18.14 11.84
C ILE A 369 -15.01 -18.16 13.04
N ARG A 370 -15.42 -19.35 13.51
CA ARG A 370 -16.34 -19.43 14.64
C ARG A 370 -15.68 -19.21 16.00
N GLY A 371 -14.42 -19.60 16.17
CA GLY A 371 -13.63 -19.27 17.35
C GLY A 371 -13.53 -17.75 17.54
N ASP A 372 -13.37 -17.00 16.45
CA ASP A 372 -13.25 -15.54 16.48
C ASP A 372 -14.55 -14.89 16.97
N ILE A 373 -15.68 -15.31 16.40
CA ILE A 373 -17.02 -14.87 16.82
C ILE A 373 -17.30 -15.17 18.30
N LEU A 374 -16.76 -16.27 18.83
CA LEU A 374 -16.95 -16.70 20.23
C LEU A 374 -15.88 -16.15 21.19
N GLY A 375 -14.82 -15.50 20.70
CA GLY A 375 -13.68 -15.07 21.52
C GLY A 375 -12.90 -16.24 22.15
N VAL A 376 -12.71 -17.33 21.40
CA VAL A 376 -12.07 -18.57 21.88
C VAL A 376 -10.71 -18.79 21.23
N GLU A 377 -9.69 -19.05 22.05
CA GLU A 377 -8.35 -19.45 21.58
C GLU A 377 -8.35 -20.92 21.08
N LEU A 378 -7.74 -21.17 19.91
CA LEU A 378 -7.73 -22.46 19.23
C LEU A 378 -6.31 -22.99 19.04
N ASP A 379 -6.12 -24.31 19.16
CA ASP A 379 -4.81 -24.95 18.98
C ASP A 379 -4.37 -24.92 17.49
N PRO A 380 -3.22 -24.31 17.15
CA PRO A 380 -2.68 -24.31 15.78
C PRO A 380 -2.48 -25.71 15.19
N CYS A 381 -2.24 -26.74 16.01
CA CYS A 381 -2.05 -28.11 15.54
C CYS A 381 -3.31 -28.74 14.90
N GLU A 382 -4.49 -28.13 15.06
CA GLU A 382 -5.73 -28.58 14.43
C GLU A 382 -5.88 -28.12 12.96
N PHE A 383 -5.01 -27.23 12.47
CA PHE A 383 -5.21 -26.54 11.18
C PHE A 383 -4.02 -26.69 10.22
N THR A 384 -4.31 -26.78 8.93
CA THR A 384 -3.26 -26.67 7.91
C THR A 384 -2.90 -25.20 7.67
N LYS A 385 -1.62 -24.91 7.36
CA LYS A 385 -1.14 -23.55 7.04
C LYS A 385 -2.04 -22.83 6.01
N LYS A 386 -2.49 -23.55 4.98
CA LYS A 386 -3.38 -23.01 3.93
C LYS A 386 -4.76 -22.58 4.48
N GLU A 387 -5.32 -23.32 5.43
CA GLU A 387 -6.61 -22.96 6.04
C GLU A 387 -6.48 -21.73 6.93
N ILE A 388 -5.34 -21.56 7.59
CA ILE A 388 -5.01 -20.37 8.40
C ILE A 388 -4.89 -19.13 7.50
N GLU A 389 -4.24 -19.27 6.34
CA GLU A 389 -4.04 -18.21 5.34
C GLU A 389 -5.32 -17.78 4.63
N GLU A 390 -6.21 -18.72 4.29
CA GLU A 390 -7.49 -18.43 3.61
C GLU A 390 -8.43 -17.54 4.43
N VAL A 391 -8.29 -17.49 5.76
CA VAL A 391 -9.14 -16.70 6.68
C VAL A 391 -8.32 -15.90 7.70
N PHE A 392 -7.14 -15.43 7.30
CA PHE A 392 -6.11 -14.89 8.19
C PHE A 392 -6.58 -13.80 9.18
N GLN A 393 -7.53 -12.94 8.76
CA GLN A 393 -8.14 -11.94 9.65
C GLN A 393 -8.75 -12.54 10.92
N HIS A 394 -9.41 -13.70 10.80
CA HIS A 394 -9.97 -14.43 11.94
C HIS A 394 -8.89 -15.26 12.64
N SER A 395 -7.95 -15.85 11.89
CA SER A 395 -6.84 -16.65 12.41
C SER A 395 -5.97 -15.88 13.42
N VAL A 396 -5.68 -14.61 13.13
CA VAL A 396 -4.89 -13.73 14.01
C VAL A 396 -5.59 -13.44 15.34
N ASN A 397 -6.91 -13.57 15.41
CA ASN A 397 -7.67 -13.36 16.64
C ASN A 397 -7.67 -14.59 17.55
N VAL A 398 -7.79 -15.79 16.97
CA VAL A 398 -7.99 -17.06 17.70
C VAL A 398 -6.74 -17.89 17.96
N LEU A 399 -5.66 -17.70 17.20
CA LEU A 399 -4.46 -18.51 17.38
C LEU A 399 -3.52 -17.91 18.44
N PRO A 400 -2.80 -18.75 19.22
CA PRO A 400 -1.78 -18.32 20.16
C PRO A 400 -0.79 -17.35 19.53
N LYS A 401 -0.57 -16.24 20.21
CA LYS A 401 0.28 -15.12 19.78
C LYS A 401 1.66 -15.57 19.29
N ASP A 402 2.31 -16.46 20.05
CA ASP A 402 3.65 -16.99 19.76
C ASP A 402 3.69 -17.76 18.43
N TYR A 403 2.63 -18.50 18.12
CA TYR A 403 2.51 -19.24 16.86
C TYR A 403 2.38 -18.29 15.66
N VAL A 404 1.54 -17.26 15.78
CA VAL A 404 1.27 -16.32 14.67
C VAL A 404 2.49 -15.44 14.37
N LEU A 405 3.24 -15.01 15.40
CA LEU A 405 4.47 -14.24 15.23
C LEU A 405 5.64 -15.10 14.72
N GLY A 406 5.77 -16.34 15.21
CA GLY A 406 6.84 -17.28 14.84
C GLY A 406 6.68 -17.93 13.46
N SER A 407 5.47 -17.93 12.90
CA SER A 407 5.18 -18.56 11.60
C SER A 407 5.42 -17.62 10.40
N SER A 408 5.62 -18.21 9.22
CA SER A 408 5.61 -17.51 7.93
C SER A 408 4.32 -17.85 7.17
N PHE A 409 3.63 -16.81 6.70
CA PHE A 409 2.39 -16.92 5.94
C PHE A 409 2.51 -16.18 4.61
N ASP A 410 1.90 -16.75 3.57
CA ASP A 410 1.93 -16.30 2.18
C ASP A 410 0.61 -15.57 1.81
N CYS A 411 0.05 -14.80 2.75
CA CYS A 411 -1.22 -14.07 2.65
C CYS A 411 -1.07 -12.58 3.03
N ASP A 412 -2.17 -11.81 2.98
CA ASP A 412 -2.17 -10.42 3.49
C ASP A 412 -1.96 -10.42 5.01
N LEU A 413 -0.85 -9.81 5.45
CA LEU A 413 -0.46 -9.74 6.86
C LEU A 413 -1.06 -8.54 7.60
N LEU A 414 -1.87 -7.70 6.94
CA LEU A 414 -2.42 -6.48 7.55
C LEU A 414 -3.12 -6.73 8.91
N PRO A 415 -3.95 -7.79 9.09
CA PRO A 415 -4.55 -8.07 10.40
C PRO A 415 -3.52 -8.34 11.51
N LEU A 416 -2.41 -9.00 11.17
CA LEU A 416 -1.31 -9.27 12.12
C LEU A 416 -0.57 -7.99 12.50
N VAL A 417 -0.26 -7.14 11.51
CA VAL A 417 0.41 -5.85 11.73
C VAL A 417 -0.45 -4.89 12.56
N LEU A 418 -1.76 -4.90 12.37
CA LEU A 418 -2.68 -4.06 13.16
C LEU A 418 -2.91 -4.59 14.59
N LYS A 419 -2.86 -5.92 14.82
CA LYS A 419 -3.05 -6.48 16.18
C LYS A 419 -1.78 -6.41 17.04
N TYR A 420 -0.59 -6.59 16.44
CA TYR A 420 0.69 -6.64 17.16
C TYR A 420 1.78 -5.74 16.51
N PRO A 421 1.54 -4.42 16.39
CA PRO A 421 2.41 -3.51 15.63
C PRO A 421 3.85 -3.41 16.15
N GLU A 422 4.06 -3.57 17.45
CA GLU A 422 5.38 -3.46 18.10
C GLU A 422 6.19 -4.77 18.06
N GLU A 423 5.56 -5.89 17.68
CA GLU A 423 6.14 -7.24 17.80
C GLU A 423 6.36 -7.91 16.43
N VAL A 424 5.76 -7.34 15.38
CA VAL A 424 6.06 -7.68 13.99
C VAL A 424 7.29 -6.89 13.55
N GLY A 425 8.37 -7.58 13.14
CA GLY A 425 9.60 -6.90 12.71
C GLY A 425 9.38 -5.94 11.53
N GLU A 426 10.08 -4.80 11.53
CA GLU A 426 9.93 -3.69 10.57
C GLU A 426 9.82 -4.12 9.10
N GLU A 427 10.61 -5.11 8.67
CA GLU A 427 10.63 -5.59 7.28
C GLU A 427 9.28 -6.21 6.86
N LYS A 428 8.60 -6.92 7.77
CA LYS A 428 7.23 -7.44 7.54
C LYS A 428 6.24 -6.27 7.46
N ILE A 429 6.35 -5.27 8.34
CA ILE A 429 5.46 -4.08 8.32
C ILE A 429 5.61 -3.30 7.01
N ARG A 430 6.83 -2.99 6.58
CA ARG A 430 7.11 -2.23 5.34
C ARG A 430 6.66 -2.95 4.05
N LYS A 431 6.53 -4.28 4.07
CA LYS A 431 5.94 -5.06 2.96
C LYS A 431 4.41 -5.10 2.97
N THR A 432 3.79 -4.80 4.10
CA THR A 432 2.34 -4.97 4.34
C THR A 432 1.59 -3.65 4.33
N ILE A 433 2.17 -2.59 4.90
CA ILE A 433 1.57 -1.26 4.94
C ILE A 433 1.80 -0.55 3.61
N CYS A 434 0.70 -0.20 2.96
CA CYS A 434 0.62 0.55 1.72
C CYS A 434 -0.16 1.87 1.94
N LYS A 435 -0.25 2.72 0.90
CA LYS A 435 -0.97 4.00 0.96
C LYS A 435 -2.43 3.85 1.42
N ASP A 436 -3.08 2.74 1.04
CA ASP A 436 -4.51 2.53 1.22
C ASP A 436 -4.86 2.03 2.64
N ASN A 437 -3.89 1.49 3.39
CA ASN A 437 -4.09 0.97 4.75
C ASN A 437 -3.26 1.70 5.84
N LEU A 438 -2.33 2.60 5.48
CA LEU A 438 -1.52 3.38 6.42
C LEU A 438 -2.36 4.15 7.47
N HIS A 439 -3.54 4.62 7.07
CA HIS A 439 -4.47 5.32 7.96
C HIS A 439 -5.00 4.47 9.13
N LEU A 440 -5.02 3.13 8.97
CA LEU A 440 -5.37 2.18 10.01
C LEU A 440 -4.19 1.89 10.96
N PHE A 441 -2.94 2.08 10.50
CA PHE A 441 -1.73 1.76 11.25
C PHE A 441 -1.25 2.90 12.14
N ILE A 442 -1.36 4.16 11.68
CA ILE A 442 -0.95 5.36 12.43
C ILE A 442 -1.51 5.43 13.86
N PRO A 443 -2.79 5.13 14.14
CA PRO A 443 -3.34 5.20 15.50
C PRO A 443 -2.84 4.10 16.45
N VAL A 444 -2.26 3.01 15.92
CA VAL A 444 -1.96 1.79 16.69
C VAL A 444 -0.46 1.64 16.98
N CYS A 445 0.40 2.17 16.10
CA CYS A 445 1.85 2.15 16.28
C CYS A 445 2.31 3.23 17.27
N LYS A 446 3.15 2.84 18.24
CA LYS A 446 3.71 3.71 19.28
C LYS A 446 5.10 4.23 18.90
N ASP A 447 5.84 3.50 18.08
CA ASP A 447 7.11 3.98 17.52
C ASP A 447 6.87 5.09 16.48
N LEU A 448 6.93 6.33 16.97
CA LEU A 448 6.79 7.53 16.15
C LEU A 448 7.93 7.68 15.13
N ASP A 449 9.15 7.20 15.42
CA ASP A 449 10.30 7.33 14.51
C ASP A 449 10.24 6.31 13.38
N PHE A 450 9.75 5.10 13.66
CA PHE A 450 9.34 4.16 12.62
C PHE A 450 8.20 4.71 11.75
N LEU A 451 7.15 5.28 12.36
CA LEU A 451 6.07 5.93 11.59
C LEU A 451 6.59 7.04 10.68
N ARG A 452 7.49 7.91 11.16
CA ARG A 452 8.12 8.97 10.35
C ARG A 452 8.94 8.41 9.20
N SER A 453 9.70 7.34 9.45
CA SER A 453 10.43 6.59 8.42
C SER A 453 9.48 6.04 7.36
N LEU A 454 8.37 5.44 7.76
CA LEU A 454 7.35 4.89 6.86
C LEU A 454 6.68 6.01 6.04
N MET A 455 6.25 7.09 6.69
CA MET A 455 5.69 8.29 6.05
C MET A 455 6.67 8.90 5.03
N SER A 456 7.98 8.85 5.24
CA SER A 456 8.99 9.43 4.31
C SER A 456 8.96 8.84 2.90
N SER A 457 8.45 7.61 2.74
CA SER A 457 8.31 6.96 1.43
C SER A 457 7.06 7.36 0.62
N TYR A 458 6.12 8.09 1.21
CA TYR A 458 4.84 8.47 0.58
C TYR A 458 4.81 9.91 0.07
N ASP A 459 4.12 10.10 -1.05
CA ASP A 459 3.96 11.40 -1.71
C ASP A 459 2.92 12.30 -1.01
N ASN A 460 3.01 13.61 -1.24
CA ASN A 460 2.16 14.59 -0.56
C ASN A 460 0.66 14.43 -0.83
N LYS A 461 0.24 13.78 -1.95
CA LYS A 461 -1.19 13.52 -2.19
C LYS A 461 -1.69 12.38 -1.29
N SER A 462 -0.95 11.26 -1.26
CA SER A 462 -1.25 10.15 -0.34
C SER A 462 -1.25 10.63 1.12
N MET A 463 -0.31 11.50 1.51
CA MET A 463 -0.27 12.06 2.86
C MET A 463 -1.46 12.97 3.21
N MET A 464 -2.05 13.72 2.25
CA MET A 464 -3.32 14.43 2.47
C MET A 464 -4.49 13.47 2.70
N GLU A 465 -4.58 12.41 1.89
CA GLU A 465 -5.65 11.40 1.99
C GLU A 465 -5.57 10.67 3.35
N VAL A 466 -4.36 10.35 3.81
CA VAL A 466 -4.08 9.81 5.15
C VAL A 466 -4.44 10.81 6.26
N TYR A 467 -4.10 12.09 6.13
CA TYR A 467 -4.44 13.12 7.13
C TYR A 467 -5.95 13.26 7.36
N LEU A 468 -6.74 13.12 6.29
CA LEU A 468 -8.20 13.23 6.36
C LEU A 468 -8.89 11.93 6.80
N SER A 469 -8.17 10.80 6.89
CA SER A 469 -8.73 9.47 7.19
C SER A 469 -8.20 8.81 8.46
N SER A 470 -7.24 9.43 9.16
CA SER A 470 -6.60 8.91 10.37
C SER A 470 -6.82 9.84 11.57
N ASP A 471 -6.90 9.28 12.78
CA ASP A 471 -6.61 10.07 13.98
C ASP A 471 -5.09 10.13 14.17
N ILE A 472 -4.52 11.33 14.08
CA ILE A 472 -3.08 11.54 14.08
C ILE A 472 -2.60 11.86 15.50
N PRO A 473 -1.54 11.21 16.02
CA PRO A 473 -0.89 11.62 17.25
C PRO A 473 -0.38 13.08 17.18
N PRO A 474 -0.64 13.95 18.18
CA PRO A 474 -0.19 15.36 18.18
C PRO A 474 1.31 15.55 17.90
N ALA A 475 2.15 14.60 18.34
CA ALA A 475 3.60 14.59 18.09
C ALA A 475 4.01 14.36 16.62
N LEU A 476 3.05 14.15 15.71
CA LEU A 476 3.23 14.11 14.26
C LEU A 476 2.56 15.30 13.54
N ASP A 477 1.86 16.19 14.25
CA ASP A 477 1.21 17.36 13.61
C ASP A 477 2.24 18.21 12.86
N LEU A 478 3.42 18.39 13.44
CA LEU A 478 4.54 19.12 12.83
C LEU A 478 5.08 18.41 11.57
N ASP A 479 5.15 17.07 11.57
CA ASP A 479 5.56 16.25 10.42
C ASP A 479 4.59 16.39 9.23
N PHE A 480 3.28 16.41 9.51
CA PHE A 480 2.25 16.64 8.49
C PHE A 480 2.23 18.10 8.03
N TYR A 481 2.35 19.07 8.95
CA TYR A 481 2.37 20.50 8.63
C TYR A 481 3.57 20.87 7.74
N TYR A 482 4.74 20.26 7.96
CA TYR A 482 5.91 20.44 7.10
C TYR A 482 5.67 20.05 5.63
N ARG A 483 4.89 18.99 5.37
CA ARG A 483 4.65 18.52 3.99
C ARG A 483 3.43 19.13 3.32
N LEU A 484 2.40 19.43 4.11
CA LEU A 484 1.07 19.81 3.63
C LEU A 484 0.82 21.32 3.75
N GLY A 485 1.59 22.01 4.60
CA GLY A 485 1.49 23.44 4.87
C GLY A 485 0.10 23.87 5.33
N ASN A 486 -0.31 25.06 4.90
CA ASN A 486 -1.59 25.69 5.26
C ASN A 486 -2.85 24.95 4.71
N ARG A 487 -2.72 23.72 4.18
CA ARG A 487 -3.83 22.86 3.75
C ARG A 487 -4.46 22.07 4.89
N ILE A 488 -3.79 21.99 6.03
CA ILE A 488 -4.27 21.33 7.25
C ILE A 488 -4.44 22.33 8.39
N SER A 489 -5.10 21.92 9.48
CA SER A 489 -5.17 22.73 10.70
C SER A 489 -3.80 22.94 11.33
N LYS A 490 -3.66 24.05 12.08
CA LYS A 490 -2.45 24.33 12.86
C LYS A 490 -2.11 23.17 13.80
N PRO A 491 -0.81 22.86 14.03
CA PRO A 491 -0.39 21.87 15.00
C PRO A 491 -0.97 22.13 16.40
N ARG A 492 -1.37 21.07 17.10
CA ARG A 492 -1.87 21.13 18.48
C ARG A 492 -0.75 21.36 19.50
N ASP A 493 0.45 20.90 19.18
CA ASP A 493 1.68 21.08 19.96
C ASP A 493 2.87 21.36 19.02
N VAL A 494 3.87 22.10 19.49
CA VAL A 494 5.00 22.59 18.69
C VAL A 494 6.30 22.41 19.47
N ASP A 495 6.97 21.27 19.25
CA ASP A 495 8.30 21.02 19.83
C ASP A 495 9.39 21.79 19.08
N TYR A 496 9.84 22.88 19.68
CA TYR A 496 10.96 23.70 19.23
C TYR A 496 12.26 22.89 19.05
N ASN A 497 12.56 21.90 19.90
CA ASN A 497 13.77 21.08 19.74
C ASN A 497 13.70 20.21 18.48
N ARG A 498 12.50 19.81 18.08
CA ARG A 498 12.26 19.03 16.86
C ARG A 498 12.42 19.90 15.61
N ILE A 499 11.95 21.15 15.64
CA ILE A 499 12.20 22.15 14.59
C ILE A 499 13.71 22.31 14.36
N LEU A 500 14.47 22.53 15.43
CA LEU A 500 15.92 22.72 15.38
C LEU A 500 16.72 21.49 14.90
N LYS A 501 16.16 20.28 15.03
CA LYS A 501 16.81 19.02 14.62
C LYS A 501 16.41 18.54 13.23
N SER A 502 15.19 18.84 12.77
CA SER A 502 14.59 18.13 11.63
C SER A 502 13.92 19.02 10.59
N TYR A 503 13.65 20.30 10.87
CA TYR A 503 12.91 21.18 9.95
C TYR A 503 13.57 22.56 9.80
N LEU A 504 14.89 22.58 9.63
CA LEU A 504 15.67 23.79 9.35
C LEU A 504 15.52 24.23 7.88
N ASP A 505 14.31 24.61 7.48
CA ASP A 505 14.02 25.26 6.20
C ASP A 505 13.54 26.69 6.44
N SER A 506 14.17 27.65 5.76
CA SER A 506 13.96 29.08 6.01
C SER A 506 12.57 29.57 5.59
N LYS A 507 12.01 29.02 4.52
CA LYS A 507 10.67 29.36 4.04
C LYS A 507 9.62 28.77 4.97
N PHE A 508 9.79 27.50 5.35
CA PHE A 508 8.88 26.82 6.26
C PHE A 508 8.79 27.53 7.62
N ILE A 509 9.92 27.81 8.26
CA ILE A 509 9.93 28.50 9.56
C ILE A 509 9.39 29.94 9.41
N GLY A 510 9.72 30.64 8.31
CA GLY A 510 9.13 31.94 7.99
C GLY A 510 7.61 31.90 7.91
N GLU A 511 7.04 30.98 7.11
CA GLU A 511 5.60 30.76 7.00
C GLU A 511 4.97 30.40 8.35
N MET A 512 5.63 29.59 9.20
CA MET A 512 5.12 29.26 10.54
C MET A 512 5.08 30.46 11.49
N ILE A 513 6.02 31.39 11.39
CA ILE A 513 6.03 32.64 12.17
C ILE A 513 4.93 33.58 11.65
N GLU A 514 4.83 33.78 10.33
CA GLU A 514 3.79 34.63 9.72
C GLU A 514 2.37 34.15 10.02
N ASN A 515 2.16 32.83 9.98
CA ASN A 515 0.86 32.24 10.30
C ASN A 515 0.59 32.16 11.81
N GLY A 516 1.52 32.59 12.68
CA GLY A 516 1.37 32.56 14.13
C GLY A 516 1.18 31.13 14.66
N VAL A 517 2.04 30.21 14.20
CA VAL A 517 2.17 28.83 14.71
C VAL A 517 3.38 28.72 15.64
N ILE A 518 4.47 29.43 15.33
CA ILE A 518 5.67 29.53 16.15
C ILE A 518 5.77 30.95 16.72
N ASP A 519 5.98 31.07 18.03
CA ASP A 519 6.48 32.32 18.62
C ASP A 519 7.98 32.50 18.34
N ARG A 520 8.34 33.69 17.85
CA ARG A 520 9.69 34.07 17.43
C ARG A 520 10.67 34.19 18.60
N GLY A 521 10.22 34.70 19.74
CA GLY A 521 11.05 34.83 20.95
C GLY A 521 11.34 33.46 21.58
N MET A 522 10.36 32.56 21.60
CA MET A 522 10.56 31.16 22.00
C MET A 522 11.53 30.43 21.06
N LEU A 523 11.47 30.69 19.74
CA LEU A 523 12.44 30.14 18.78
C LEU A 523 13.86 30.64 19.09
N TYR A 524 14.04 31.95 19.25
CA TYR A 524 15.33 32.55 19.60
C TYR A 524 15.91 31.96 20.90
N ASN A 525 15.10 31.82 21.95
CA ASN A 525 15.51 31.21 23.22
C ASN A 525 15.85 29.72 23.08
N ALA A 526 15.09 28.96 22.28
CA ALA A 526 15.38 27.56 21.99
C ALA A 526 16.69 27.40 21.20
N VAL A 527 16.98 28.31 20.25
CA VAL A 527 18.25 28.36 19.52
C VAL A 527 19.41 28.64 20.47
N ILE A 528 19.31 29.63 21.36
CA ILE A 528 20.34 29.90 22.38
C ILE A 528 20.57 28.66 23.24
N SER A 529 19.51 28.02 23.76
CA SER A 529 19.63 26.80 24.56
C SER A 529 20.32 25.65 23.80
N TYR A 530 19.95 25.45 22.54
CA TYR A 530 20.61 24.50 21.64
C TYR A 530 22.11 24.83 21.49
N LEU A 531 22.46 26.08 21.19
CA LEU A 531 23.85 26.52 21.02
C LEU A 531 24.68 26.41 22.31
N SER A 532 24.11 26.61 23.49
CA SER A 532 24.80 26.37 24.78
C SER A 532 25.09 24.88 25.04
N SER A 533 24.29 23.98 24.45
CA SER A 533 24.48 22.53 24.56
C SER A 533 25.33 21.91 23.43
N ALA A 534 25.42 22.59 22.29
CA ALA A 534 26.11 22.10 21.09
C ALA A 534 27.63 21.99 21.33
N LYS A 535 28.21 20.83 21.03
CA LYS A 535 29.67 20.63 21.10
C LYS A 535 30.31 20.96 19.75
N ILE A 536 30.67 22.23 19.54
CA ILE A 536 31.41 22.64 18.35
C ILE A 536 32.90 22.39 18.59
N PRO A 537 33.61 21.64 17.72
CA PRO A 537 35.03 21.39 17.89
C PRO A 537 35.84 22.66 17.63
N ILE A 538 36.69 22.99 18.59
CA ILE A 538 37.80 23.93 18.41
C ILE A 538 38.75 23.31 17.38
N SER A 539 39.02 24.01 16.28
CA SER A 539 39.81 23.49 15.14
C SER A 539 40.86 24.49 14.69
N THR A 540 41.76 24.10 13.78
CA THR A 540 42.74 25.02 13.20
C THR A 540 42.19 25.84 12.03
N SER A 541 41.06 25.48 11.43
CA SER A 541 40.48 26.23 10.29
C SER A 541 40.06 27.66 10.62
N TYR A 542 39.90 27.99 11.92
CA TYR A 542 39.50 29.32 12.35
C TYR A 542 40.70 30.29 12.26
N THR A 543 40.89 30.93 11.10
CA THR A 543 42.11 31.70 10.77
C THR A 543 42.09 33.18 11.16
N SER A 544 40.98 33.69 11.72
CA SER A 544 40.92 35.06 12.27
C SER A 544 41.96 35.29 13.37
N SER A 545 42.54 36.50 13.39
CA SER A 545 43.57 36.93 14.35
C SER A 545 43.12 36.90 15.81
N PHE A 546 41.80 36.90 16.07
CA PHE A 546 41.25 36.67 17.40
C PHE A 546 41.67 35.31 17.98
N TYR A 547 41.55 34.23 17.21
CA TYR A 547 41.81 32.87 17.68
C TYR A 547 43.30 32.56 17.87
N ASP A 548 44.18 33.30 17.19
CA ASP A 548 45.61 33.23 17.45
C ASP A 548 45.97 33.73 18.86
N LEU A 549 45.08 34.49 19.51
CA LEU A 549 45.22 35.06 20.86
C LEU A 549 44.39 34.37 21.95
N ASP A 550 43.37 33.56 21.63
CA ASP A 550 42.56 32.83 22.62
C ASP A 550 43.21 31.49 22.99
N GLU A 551 43.59 31.34 24.27
CA GLU A 551 44.22 30.12 24.81
C GLU A 551 43.40 28.84 24.59
N CYS A 552 42.06 28.91 24.49
CA CYS A 552 41.27 27.69 24.28
C CYS A 552 41.54 27.01 22.94
N PHE A 553 42.06 27.73 21.93
CA PHE A 553 42.42 27.19 20.62
C PHE A 553 43.69 26.34 20.60
N TYR A 554 44.48 26.37 21.68
CA TYR A 554 45.75 25.64 21.79
C TYR A 554 45.70 24.38 22.67
N ARG A 555 44.55 24.08 23.29
CA ARG A 555 44.42 22.96 24.27
C ARG A 555 44.04 21.64 23.61
N ASP A 556 42.79 21.50 23.17
CA ASP A 556 42.21 20.25 22.66
C ASP A 556 41.63 20.45 21.27
N VAL A 557 42.51 20.57 20.27
CA VAL A 557 42.12 20.75 18.87
C VAL A 557 41.45 19.49 18.33
N GLY A 558 40.18 19.61 17.95
CA GLY A 558 39.42 18.58 17.25
C GLY A 558 39.53 18.70 15.72
N ILE A 559 39.17 17.61 15.03
CA ILE A 559 38.94 17.63 13.59
C ILE A 559 37.63 18.37 13.35
N ARG A 560 37.61 19.25 12.34
CA ARG A 560 36.44 20.06 12.03
C ARG A 560 35.34 19.23 11.39
N GLU A 561 34.13 19.36 11.92
CA GLU A 561 32.92 18.73 11.37
C GLU A 561 31.90 19.84 11.08
N LYS A 562 31.35 19.90 9.85
CA LYS A 562 30.28 20.85 9.56
C LYS A 562 29.03 20.43 10.32
N SER A 563 28.59 21.27 11.27
CA SER A 563 27.32 21.04 11.96
C SER A 563 26.16 21.47 11.06
N ASN A 564 25.48 20.49 10.45
CA ASN A 564 24.30 20.73 9.62
C ASN A 564 23.21 21.53 10.38
N GLY A 565 23.12 21.38 11.70
CA GLY A 565 22.21 22.15 12.54
C GLY A 565 22.59 23.63 12.64
N VAL A 566 23.87 23.96 12.77
CA VAL A 566 24.34 25.36 12.84
C VAL A 566 24.28 26.02 11.46
N LEU A 567 24.64 25.30 10.39
CA LEU A 567 24.52 25.77 9.01
C LEU A 567 23.06 26.05 8.64
N GLY A 568 22.15 25.10 8.90
CA GLY A 568 20.72 25.30 8.66
C GLY A 568 20.17 26.48 9.46
N LEU A 569 20.58 26.66 10.73
CA LEU A 569 20.20 27.83 11.52
C LEU A 569 20.74 29.13 10.95
N ARG A 570 22.00 29.17 10.49
CA ARG A 570 22.58 30.35 9.84
C ARG A 570 21.76 30.73 8.60
N ASP A 571 21.44 29.76 7.76
CA ASP A 571 20.70 30.01 6.52
C ASP A 571 19.25 30.44 6.79
N VAL A 572 18.60 29.85 7.81
CA VAL A 572 17.29 30.27 8.34
C VAL A 572 17.32 31.72 8.81
N TYR A 573 18.24 32.09 9.71
CA TYR A 573 18.36 33.47 10.20
C TYR A 573 18.80 34.45 9.10
N ALA A 574 19.57 34.02 8.09
CA ALA A 574 19.94 34.84 6.94
C ALA A 574 18.76 35.21 6.01
N ASP A 575 17.61 34.54 6.12
CA ASP A 575 16.36 34.92 5.47
C ASP A 575 15.43 35.73 6.38
N MET A 576 15.36 35.42 7.69
CA MET A 576 14.32 35.97 8.55
C MET A 576 14.72 37.06 9.54
N TYR A 577 16.01 37.28 9.83
CA TYR A 577 16.45 38.08 10.98
C TYR A 577 15.75 39.45 11.10
N ALA A 578 15.36 39.84 12.32
CA ALA A 578 14.78 41.15 12.61
C ALA A 578 15.37 41.75 13.89
N GLY A 579 15.80 43.01 13.80
CA GLY A 579 16.46 43.72 14.89
C GLY A 579 17.91 43.29 15.12
N ALA A 580 18.58 43.94 16.07
CA ALA A 580 20.00 43.76 16.33
C ALA A 580 20.34 42.44 17.06
N GLY A 581 19.46 41.95 17.94
CA GLY A 581 19.70 40.70 18.68
C GLY A 581 19.82 39.48 17.76
N GLU A 582 18.92 39.34 16.79
CA GLU A 582 18.98 38.26 15.78
C GLU A 582 20.07 38.50 14.73
N ALA A 583 20.41 39.75 14.41
CA ALA A 583 21.57 40.05 13.57
C ALA A 583 22.89 39.61 14.24
N PHE A 584 23.02 39.77 15.56
CA PHE A 584 24.16 39.25 16.32
C PHE A 584 24.16 37.71 16.34
N LEU A 585 23.00 37.07 16.55
CA LEU A 585 22.85 35.61 16.45
C LEU A 585 23.29 35.09 15.08
N LEU A 586 22.96 35.79 13.99
CA LEU A 586 23.37 35.42 12.64
C LEU A 586 24.90 35.49 12.46
N LEU A 587 25.56 36.55 12.94
CA LEU A 587 27.03 36.65 12.93
C LEU A 587 27.72 35.59 13.81
N LEU A 588 27.09 35.22 14.93
CA LEU A 588 27.54 34.15 15.80
C LEU A 588 27.44 32.77 15.12
N LEU A 589 26.28 32.46 14.53
CA LEU A 589 26.04 31.22 13.78
C LEU A 589 27.03 31.09 12.60
N ASP A 590 27.35 32.20 11.94
CA ASP A 590 28.35 32.24 10.87
C ASP A 590 29.76 31.93 11.37
N ALA A 591 30.22 32.58 12.45
CA ALA A 591 31.50 32.27 13.10
C ALA A 591 31.60 30.81 13.58
N MET A 592 30.47 30.21 13.96
CA MET A 592 30.36 28.79 14.33
C MET A 592 30.38 27.82 13.13
N CYS A 593 30.15 28.31 11.90
CA CYS A 593 30.20 27.50 10.68
C CYS A 593 31.60 27.47 10.07
N ASP A 594 32.13 28.65 9.76
CA ASP A 594 33.48 28.89 9.24
C ASP A 594 33.78 30.39 9.26
N ASP A 595 35.05 30.76 9.46
CA ASP A 595 35.50 32.13 9.26
C ASP A 595 36.10 32.37 7.87
N GLU A 596 36.44 31.30 7.14
CA GLU A 596 36.85 31.36 5.73
C GLU A 596 35.64 31.33 4.77
N ASP A 597 34.43 31.08 5.26
CA ASP A 597 33.22 31.00 4.42
C ASP A 597 32.61 32.37 4.14
N GLU A 598 32.83 32.89 2.93
CA GLU A 598 32.19 34.09 2.42
C GLU A 598 30.71 33.88 2.00
N SER A 599 30.16 32.66 2.09
CA SER A 599 28.82 32.35 1.57
C SER A 599 27.71 33.19 2.20
N LEU A 600 27.79 33.52 3.49
CA LEU A 600 26.81 34.43 4.12
C LEU A 600 26.89 35.84 3.54
N ASP A 601 28.10 36.42 3.41
CA ASP A 601 28.26 37.77 2.86
C ASP A 601 27.78 37.82 1.40
N LYS A 602 28.10 36.78 0.62
CA LYS A 602 27.63 36.60 -0.75
C LYS A 602 26.10 36.42 -0.83
N SER A 603 25.50 35.64 0.09
CA SER A 603 24.05 35.42 0.17
C SER A 603 23.31 36.72 0.47
N LEU A 604 23.77 37.48 1.47
CA LEU A 604 23.22 38.79 1.82
C LEU A 604 23.35 39.80 0.66
N ARG A 605 24.51 39.85 -0.02
CA ARG A 605 24.70 40.70 -1.22
C ARG A 605 23.79 40.31 -2.37
N ASN A 606 23.61 39.02 -2.63
CA ASN A 606 22.70 38.51 -3.67
C ASN A 606 21.23 38.89 -3.39
N LYS A 607 20.86 39.02 -2.11
CA LYS A 607 19.55 39.52 -1.65
C LYS A 607 19.42 41.05 -1.67
N GLY A 608 20.47 41.77 -2.08
CA GLY A 608 20.49 43.25 -2.11
C GLY A 608 20.77 43.93 -0.77
N LEU A 609 21.17 43.17 0.26
CA LEU A 609 21.52 43.69 1.59
C LEU A 609 23.01 44.13 1.63
N PRO A 610 23.45 44.96 2.61
CA PRO A 610 24.82 45.51 2.64
C PRO A 610 25.92 44.51 3.01
N GLY A 611 25.64 43.21 3.02
CA GLY A 611 26.54 42.15 3.52
C GLY A 611 26.71 42.20 5.04
N LYS A 612 27.76 41.52 5.55
CA LYS A 612 28.11 41.50 6.99
C LYS A 612 28.27 42.92 7.55
N LYS A 613 28.78 43.88 6.76
CA LYS A 613 28.91 45.30 7.17
C LYS A 613 27.59 45.95 7.58
N GLY A 614 26.48 45.65 6.89
CA GLY A 614 25.16 46.17 7.26
C GLY A 614 24.65 45.60 8.59
N LEU A 615 24.97 44.34 8.89
CA LEU A 615 24.67 43.74 10.20
C LEU A 615 25.50 44.41 11.31
N HIS A 616 26.79 44.66 11.06
CA HIS A 616 27.66 45.36 12.03
C HIS A 616 27.11 46.76 12.36
N GLU A 617 26.72 47.53 11.35
CA GLU A 617 26.14 48.88 11.53
C GLU A 617 24.80 48.85 12.28
N ALA A 618 23.93 47.86 12.02
CA ALA A 618 22.66 47.70 12.71
C ALA A 618 22.84 47.31 14.19
N ILE A 619 23.79 46.42 14.50
CA ILE A 619 24.09 46.00 15.87
C ILE A 619 24.70 47.16 16.68
N LEU A 620 25.64 47.90 16.10
CA LEU A 620 26.30 49.03 16.78
C LEU A 620 25.36 50.20 17.13
N GLN A 621 24.18 50.26 16.51
CA GLN A 621 23.14 51.24 16.83
C GLN A 621 22.27 50.83 18.03
N ASP A 622 22.20 49.54 18.38
CA ASP A 622 21.36 49.02 19.47
C ASP A 622 22.21 48.59 20.68
N LYS A 623 22.26 49.48 21.68
CA LYS A 623 22.99 49.21 22.93
C LYS A 623 22.34 48.13 23.80
N LEU A 624 21.02 47.92 23.71
CA LEU A 624 20.33 46.93 24.53
C LEU A 624 20.67 45.52 24.06
N ALA A 625 20.64 45.28 22.74
CA ALA A 625 21.09 44.01 22.16
C ALA A 625 22.55 43.68 22.49
N ILE A 626 23.43 44.70 22.51
CA ILE A 626 24.84 44.55 22.90
C ILE A 626 24.99 44.17 24.38
N GLU A 627 24.16 44.70 25.28
CA GLU A 627 24.18 44.37 26.72
C GLU A 627 23.59 42.98 26.98
N GLU A 628 22.50 42.61 26.28
CA GLU A 628 21.89 41.27 26.31
C GLU A 628 22.92 40.19 25.92
N TRP A 629 23.56 40.33 24.76
CA TRP A 629 24.61 39.40 24.30
C TRP A 629 25.86 39.40 25.17
N ARG A 630 26.19 40.50 25.86
CA ARG A 630 27.29 40.56 26.83
C ARG A 630 27.00 39.78 28.13
N SER A 631 25.72 39.55 28.43
CA SER A 631 25.20 38.78 29.57
C SER A 631 24.86 37.32 29.23
N THR A 632 24.75 36.98 27.93
CA THR A 632 24.39 35.64 27.46
C THR A 632 25.58 34.67 27.57
N GLU A 633 25.33 33.50 28.18
CA GLU A 633 26.34 32.44 28.36
C GLU A 633 26.06 31.21 27.48
N LEU A 634 27.01 30.89 26.59
CA LEU A 634 26.97 29.72 25.69
C LEU A 634 27.91 28.59 26.13
N GLY A 635 28.28 28.54 27.42
CA GLY A 635 29.15 27.51 27.98
C GLY A 635 30.48 27.38 27.24
N GLY A 636 30.75 26.21 26.65
CA GLY A 636 31.97 25.96 25.87
C GLY A 636 32.13 26.86 24.65
N ASN A 637 31.02 27.31 24.05
CA ASN A 637 30.98 28.08 22.81
C ASN A 637 31.14 29.60 23.01
N GLN A 638 31.39 30.07 24.25
CA GLN A 638 31.52 31.50 24.55
C GLN A 638 32.61 32.21 23.73
N HIS A 639 33.60 31.48 23.21
CA HIS A 639 34.66 32.03 22.37
C HIS A 639 34.12 32.63 21.05
N PHE A 640 33.06 32.08 20.45
CA PHE A 640 32.45 32.65 19.25
C PHE A 640 31.75 33.98 19.52
N VAL A 641 31.10 34.13 20.69
CA VAL A 641 30.50 35.41 21.13
C VAL A 641 31.58 36.48 21.27
N GLU A 642 32.68 36.14 21.94
CA GLU A 642 33.83 37.02 22.14
C GLU A 642 34.52 37.38 20.82
N LYS A 643 34.55 36.47 19.85
CA LYS A 643 35.01 36.73 18.47
C LYS A 643 34.09 37.71 17.74
N VAL A 644 32.77 37.57 17.82
CA VAL A 644 31.83 38.55 17.20
C VAL A 644 31.99 39.92 17.85
N PHE A 645 32.20 40.00 19.17
CA PHE A 645 32.58 41.26 19.83
C PHE A 645 33.88 41.85 19.26
N PHE A 646 34.91 41.03 19.02
CA PHE A 646 36.17 41.47 18.41
C PHE A 646 35.98 42.00 16.97
N ASP A 647 35.24 41.27 16.12
CA ASP A 647 34.95 41.66 14.73
C ASP A 647 34.10 42.95 14.63
N LEU A 648 33.29 43.23 15.65
CA LEU A 648 32.53 44.49 15.81
C LEU A 648 33.37 45.65 16.40
N GLY A 649 34.64 45.41 16.74
CA GLY A 649 35.51 46.42 17.38
C GLY A 649 35.15 46.74 18.84
N LEU A 650 34.42 45.84 19.50
CA LEU A 650 33.97 45.98 20.88
C LEU A 650 34.94 45.27 21.85
N ALA A 651 34.94 45.69 23.12
CA ALA A 651 35.81 45.10 24.14
C ALA A 651 35.39 43.66 24.48
N SER A 652 36.20 42.70 24.04
CA SER A 652 36.17 41.28 24.44
C SER A 652 36.79 41.07 25.82
N LYS A 653 36.23 40.12 26.59
CA LYS A 653 36.73 39.69 27.91
C LYS A 653 37.95 38.76 27.81
N ARG A 654 38.22 38.16 26.64
CA ARG A 654 39.23 37.09 26.46
C ARG A 654 40.59 37.55 25.92
N CYS A 655 40.66 38.68 25.22
CA CYS A 655 41.90 39.23 24.66
C CYS A 655 42.84 39.83 25.73
N GLY A 656 43.33 39.01 26.66
CA GLY A 656 44.19 39.41 27.77
C GLY A 656 45.68 39.52 27.39
N ASN A 657 46.44 40.29 28.20
CA ASN A 657 47.85 40.64 27.97
C ASN A 657 48.88 39.48 28.18
N ARG A 658 48.64 38.27 27.67
CA ARG A 658 49.62 37.16 27.67
C ARG A 658 50.51 37.18 26.42
N LYS A 659 51.71 36.62 26.52
CA LYS A 659 52.67 36.59 25.41
C LYS A 659 52.42 35.37 24.53
N LEU A 660 52.16 35.58 23.24
CA LEU A 660 51.93 34.54 22.23
C LEU A 660 52.98 33.39 22.26
N LYS A 661 54.26 33.71 22.56
CA LYS A 661 55.32 32.71 22.70
C LYS A 661 55.04 31.61 23.73
N GLU A 662 54.25 31.92 24.78
CA GLU A 662 53.86 30.96 25.82
C GLU A 662 52.74 30.01 25.32
N LEU A 663 51.87 30.45 24.41
CA LEU A 663 50.80 29.62 23.82
C LEU A 663 51.34 28.65 22.76
N LEU A 664 52.37 29.05 22.02
CA LEU A 664 53.00 28.21 21.00
C LEU A 664 53.76 27.01 21.62
N HIS A 665 54.35 27.19 22.81
CA HIS A 665 55.04 26.11 23.52
C HIS A 665 54.03 25.13 24.12
N GLY A 666 53.86 23.99 23.45
CA GLY A 666 52.89 22.95 23.85
C GLY A 666 51.52 23.07 23.17
N GLY A 667 51.28 24.11 22.35
CA GLY A 667 50.01 24.39 21.68
C GLY A 667 49.61 23.45 20.52
N GLY A 668 50.25 22.28 20.43
CA GLY A 668 49.85 21.17 19.56
C GLY A 668 49.64 21.56 18.08
N PRO A 669 48.59 21.03 17.43
CA PRO A 669 48.33 21.31 16.01
C PRO A 669 48.05 22.78 15.69
N ARG A 670 47.46 23.56 16.63
CA ARG A 670 47.19 24.99 16.39
C ARG A 670 48.48 25.81 16.35
N ALA A 671 49.47 25.47 17.15
CA ALA A 671 50.79 26.09 17.06
C ALA A 671 51.49 25.75 15.73
N ILE A 672 51.34 24.52 15.21
CA ILE A 672 51.87 24.13 13.89
C ILE A 672 51.19 24.93 12.76
N ASP A 673 49.86 25.05 12.81
CA ASP A 673 49.07 25.85 11.86
C ASP A 673 49.49 27.33 11.88
N TYR A 674 49.62 27.94 13.06
CA TYR A 674 50.10 29.32 13.21
C TYR A 674 51.50 29.52 12.61
N VAL A 675 52.42 28.59 12.91
CA VAL A 675 53.78 28.59 12.38
C VAL A 675 53.78 28.58 10.85
N LEU A 676 53.01 27.70 10.21
CA LEU A 676 52.94 27.60 8.75
C LEU A 676 52.31 28.84 8.09
N ARG A 677 51.31 29.47 8.72
CA ARG A 677 50.67 30.69 8.20
C ARG A 677 51.56 31.94 8.31
N LYS A 678 52.32 32.07 9.39
CA LYS A 678 52.97 33.35 9.77
C LYS A 678 54.50 33.34 9.72
N HIS A 679 55.13 32.18 9.51
CA HIS A 679 56.59 32.03 9.44
C HIS A 679 57.00 30.98 8.40
N GLY A 680 58.29 30.96 8.03
CA GLY A 680 58.84 29.90 7.17
C GLY A 680 59.13 28.61 7.97
N ALA A 681 58.84 27.45 7.37
CA ALA A 681 59.13 26.14 7.92
C ALA A 681 59.92 25.27 6.92
N PRO A 682 60.87 24.42 7.38
CA PRO A 682 61.66 23.57 6.49
C PRO A 682 60.85 22.36 5.98
N ALA A 683 61.19 21.85 4.78
CA ALA A 683 60.48 20.71 4.17
C ALA A 683 60.61 19.39 4.97
N GLN A 684 61.67 19.24 5.78
CA GLN A 684 61.80 18.13 6.71
C GLN A 684 60.76 18.20 7.84
N PHE A 685 60.29 19.39 8.22
CA PHE A 685 59.25 19.57 9.25
C PHE A 685 57.86 19.20 8.72
N THR A 686 57.53 19.57 7.47
CA THR A 686 56.22 19.26 6.88
C THR A 686 55.94 17.77 6.75
N ALA A 687 56.98 16.94 6.61
CA ALA A 687 56.89 15.48 6.58
C ALA A 687 56.31 14.81 7.85
N PHE A 688 56.29 15.52 9.00
CA PHE A 688 55.79 14.99 10.28
C PHE A 688 54.44 15.58 10.69
N ILE A 689 53.80 16.40 9.84
CA ILE A 689 52.54 17.09 10.16
C ILE A 689 51.34 16.24 9.73
N ASP A 690 50.34 16.12 10.61
CA ASP A 690 49.02 15.60 10.23
C ASP A 690 48.19 16.72 9.58
N PHE A 691 48.02 16.63 8.26
CA PHE A 691 47.27 17.60 7.45
C PHE A 691 45.78 17.70 7.85
N SER A 692 45.22 16.72 8.56
CA SER A 692 43.85 16.78 9.10
C SER A 692 43.62 17.98 10.03
N TYR A 693 44.69 18.53 10.62
CA TYR A 693 44.66 19.63 11.56
C TYR A 693 45.32 20.91 11.04
N LEU A 694 45.33 21.13 9.72
CA LEU A 694 45.74 22.42 9.13
C LEU A 694 44.55 23.20 8.58
N SER A 695 44.55 24.53 8.76
CA SER A 695 43.70 25.45 7.96
C SER A 695 44.00 25.31 6.47
N ASN A 696 43.13 25.86 5.62
CA ASN A 696 43.38 25.87 4.18
C ASN A 696 44.61 26.74 3.83
N GLU A 697 44.80 27.87 4.54
CA GLU A 697 46.01 28.72 4.44
C GLU A 697 47.28 27.92 4.81
N ALA A 698 47.32 27.28 5.99
CA ALA A 698 48.48 26.50 6.44
C ALA A 698 48.76 25.28 5.56
N LEU A 699 47.72 24.59 5.08
CA LEU A 699 47.87 23.45 4.18
C LEU A 699 48.45 23.89 2.82
N ALA A 700 47.99 25.03 2.28
CA ALA A 700 48.56 25.56 1.04
C ALA A 700 50.05 25.88 1.17
N CYS A 701 50.47 26.44 2.30
CA CYS A 701 51.89 26.62 2.62
C CYS A 701 52.65 25.27 2.68
N ALA A 702 52.11 24.28 3.40
CA ALA A 702 52.75 22.95 3.52
C ALA A 702 52.86 22.21 2.17
N VAL A 703 51.82 22.26 1.34
CA VAL A 703 51.81 21.65 0.00
C VAL A 703 52.76 22.39 -0.94
N SER A 704 52.84 23.72 -0.89
CA SER A 704 53.82 24.50 -1.67
C SER A 704 55.26 24.11 -1.32
N ILE A 705 55.56 23.95 -0.02
CA ILE A 705 56.89 23.51 0.45
C ILE A 705 57.26 22.12 -0.11
N LEU A 706 56.31 21.17 -0.11
CA LEU A 706 56.52 19.84 -0.71
C LEU A 706 56.60 19.89 -2.24
N GLU A 707 55.80 20.74 -2.89
CA GLU A 707 55.83 20.95 -4.33
C GLU A 707 57.19 21.51 -4.79
N ASP A 708 57.74 22.46 -4.03
CA ASP A 708 59.06 23.04 -4.27
C ASP A 708 60.18 22.04 -4.03
N ALA A 709 60.14 21.29 -2.93
CA ALA A 709 61.11 20.25 -2.64
C ALA A 709 61.12 19.13 -3.69
N SER A 710 59.94 18.77 -4.24
CA SER A 710 59.81 17.78 -5.33
C SER A 710 60.30 18.24 -6.70
N LYS A 711 60.76 19.50 -6.88
CA LYS A 711 61.26 20.01 -8.17
C LYS A 711 62.47 19.23 -8.71
N LYS A 712 63.29 18.62 -7.83
CA LYS A 712 64.41 17.74 -8.23
C LYS A 712 63.98 16.32 -8.62
N GLY A 713 62.72 15.94 -8.40
CA GLY A 713 62.20 14.58 -8.58
C GLY A 713 61.93 13.88 -7.24
N PHE A 714 61.59 12.59 -7.32
CA PHE A 714 61.41 11.69 -6.17
C PHE A 714 62.46 10.57 -6.17
N PRO A 715 62.95 10.10 -5.00
CA PRO A 715 62.64 10.62 -3.66
C PRO A 715 63.21 12.04 -3.46
N ILE A 716 62.51 12.84 -2.65
CA ILE A 716 62.96 14.18 -2.28
C ILE A 716 64.19 14.03 -1.37
N ASP A 717 65.35 14.53 -1.79
CA ASP A 717 66.58 14.51 -0.99
C ASP A 717 66.75 15.82 -0.21
N PHE A 718 66.77 15.70 1.12
CA PHE A 718 66.92 16.81 2.06
C PHE A 718 68.36 17.11 2.44
N THR A 719 69.33 16.31 1.99
CA THR A 719 70.77 16.50 2.26
C THR A 719 71.40 17.55 1.34
N GLU A 720 70.80 17.84 0.19
CA GLU A 720 71.22 18.88 -0.76
C GLU A 720 70.44 20.20 -0.64
N ALA A 721 69.83 20.49 0.51
CA ALA A 721 69.08 21.73 0.73
C ALA A 721 70.02 22.95 0.95
N SER A 722 70.66 23.40 -0.14
CA SER A 722 71.13 24.79 -0.24
C SER A 722 69.96 25.74 -0.02
N LEU A 723 70.21 26.88 0.65
CA LEU A 723 69.18 27.87 0.98
C LEU A 723 68.36 28.25 -0.26
N PRO A 724 67.03 28.37 -0.16
CA PRO A 724 66.21 28.83 -1.28
C PRO A 724 66.58 30.27 -1.64
N ASP A 725 66.82 30.53 -2.93
CA ASP A 725 66.99 31.88 -3.44
C ASP A 725 65.74 32.72 -3.12
N GLN A 726 65.96 33.85 -2.42
CA GLN A 726 64.91 34.79 -2.00
C GLN A 726 64.31 35.57 -3.19
N THR A 727 63.58 34.91 -4.10
CA THR A 727 62.69 35.61 -5.06
C THR A 727 61.49 34.77 -5.47
N THR A 728 60.34 34.99 -4.80
CA THR A 728 58.98 35.24 -5.37
C THR A 728 57.85 34.79 -4.44
N HIS A 729 57.53 35.59 -3.41
CA HIS A 729 56.16 36.02 -3.05
C HIS A 729 56.23 37.07 -1.92
N PRO A 730 55.20 37.93 -1.74
CA PRO A 730 55.37 39.20 -1.02
C PRO A 730 55.10 39.16 0.50
N SER A 731 55.93 39.91 1.23
CA SER A 731 55.65 40.51 2.55
C SER A 731 55.23 39.58 3.71
N VAL A 732 56.20 38.86 4.27
CA VAL A 732 56.21 38.53 5.71
C VAL A 732 57.56 38.98 6.27
N LYS A 733 57.58 39.60 7.47
CA LYS A 733 58.82 40.00 8.12
C LYS A 733 59.51 38.75 8.68
N GLU A 734 60.76 38.52 8.31
CA GLU A 734 61.59 37.42 8.82
C GLU A 734 61.93 37.61 10.31
N GLU A 735 61.05 37.19 11.22
CA GLU A 735 61.50 36.61 12.49
C GLU A 735 61.66 35.10 12.29
N THR A 736 62.92 34.65 12.19
CA THR A 736 63.28 33.23 12.21
C THR A 736 62.77 32.59 13.49
N ILE A 737 61.92 31.56 13.36
CA ILE A 737 61.47 30.78 14.51
C ILE A 737 62.67 30.12 15.20
N ASP A 738 62.60 30.06 16.53
CA ASP A 738 63.54 29.31 17.35
C ASP A 738 63.46 27.80 17.02
N ASP A 739 64.59 27.19 16.68
CA ASP A 739 64.68 25.76 16.37
C ASP A 739 64.10 24.88 17.49
N ASP A 740 64.23 25.31 18.75
CA ASP A 740 63.70 24.62 19.91
C ASP A 740 62.16 24.55 19.88
N LEU A 741 61.48 25.57 19.32
CA LEU A 741 60.02 25.56 19.15
C LEU A 741 59.60 24.53 18.09
N LEU A 742 60.26 24.49 16.92
CA LEU A 742 59.96 23.50 15.87
C LEU A 742 60.19 22.07 16.36
N MET A 743 61.27 21.84 17.10
CA MET A 743 61.59 20.55 17.72
C MET A 743 60.54 20.13 18.76
N SER A 744 60.00 21.08 19.54
CA SER A 744 58.93 20.79 20.50
C SER A 744 57.60 20.40 19.82
N LEU A 745 57.28 21.02 18.68
CA LEU A 745 56.02 20.80 17.95
C LEU A 745 56.02 19.50 17.13
N ALA A 746 57.15 19.16 16.50
CA ALA A 746 57.29 17.94 15.69
C ALA A 746 57.31 16.63 16.53
N LYS A 747 57.42 16.73 17.86
CA LYS A 747 57.57 15.60 18.82
C LYS A 747 58.70 14.61 18.46
N SER A 748 59.63 15.02 17.60
CA SER A 748 60.63 14.16 16.97
C SER A 748 61.76 14.99 16.37
N SER A 749 62.93 14.38 16.20
CA SER A 749 64.09 14.99 15.55
C SER A 749 63.98 14.90 14.03
N PHE A 750 63.08 15.70 13.46
CA PHE A 750 62.80 15.78 12.02
C PHE A 750 64.06 16.00 11.15
N ARG A 751 65.11 16.61 11.72
CA ARG A 751 66.45 16.78 11.13
C ARG A 751 67.13 15.46 10.71
N ASN A 752 66.68 14.31 11.21
CA ASN A 752 67.19 12.99 10.83
C ASN A 752 66.60 12.45 9.52
N LEU A 753 65.52 13.06 9.00
CA LEU A 753 64.89 12.65 7.75
C LEU A 753 65.75 13.09 6.56
N LYS A 754 66.41 12.12 5.90
CA LYS A 754 67.30 12.39 4.75
C LYS A 754 66.55 12.42 3.42
N THR A 755 65.54 11.56 3.26
CA THR A 755 64.77 11.44 2.02
C THR A 755 63.29 11.19 2.30
N LEU A 756 62.41 11.66 1.40
CA LEU A 756 60.97 11.36 1.42
C LEU A 756 60.53 10.77 0.08
N SER A 757 59.92 9.59 0.08
CA SER A 757 59.50 8.92 -1.15
C SER A 757 58.18 9.49 -1.70
N MET A 758 57.85 9.12 -2.95
CA MET A 758 56.54 9.47 -3.54
C MET A 758 55.39 8.76 -2.81
N GLU A 759 55.63 7.54 -2.31
CA GLU A 759 54.67 6.78 -1.50
C GLU A 759 54.38 7.47 -0.16
N ASP A 760 55.42 7.97 0.51
CA ASP A 760 55.27 8.70 1.79
C ASP A 760 54.42 9.96 1.60
N VAL A 761 54.69 10.75 0.55
CA VAL A 761 53.90 11.96 0.25
C VAL A 761 52.44 11.62 -0.05
N VAL A 762 52.17 10.53 -0.79
CA VAL A 762 50.79 10.08 -1.03
C VAL A 762 50.13 9.63 0.27
N GLN A 763 50.81 8.87 1.13
CA GLN A 763 50.27 8.49 2.43
C GLN A 763 49.99 9.70 3.33
N MET A 764 50.78 10.77 3.26
CA MET A 764 50.50 12.03 3.99
C MET A 764 49.19 12.67 3.50
N ILE A 765 48.93 12.67 2.19
CA ILE A 765 47.69 13.20 1.61
C ILE A 765 46.49 12.28 1.95
N GLU A 766 46.64 10.96 1.85
CA GLU A 766 45.57 10.00 2.19
C GLU A 766 45.23 9.96 3.69
N ARG A 767 46.14 10.42 4.56
CA ARG A 767 45.89 10.59 6.00
C ARG A 767 45.09 11.85 6.33
N ASP A 768 44.93 12.82 5.41
CA ASP A 768 44.06 13.98 5.64
C ASP A 768 42.60 13.54 5.71
N ARG A 769 42.09 13.45 6.94
CA ARG A 769 40.71 13.05 7.20
C ARG A 769 39.69 14.04 6.64
N LEU A 770 40.06 15.31 6.41
CA LEU A 770 39.17 16.30 5.80
C LEU A 770 39.07 16.13 4.28
N LEU A 771 40.12 15.63 3.61
CA LEU A 771 40.06 15.31 2.18
C LEU A 771 39.04 14.20 1.87
N SER A 772 38.83 13.26 2.80
CA SER A 772 37.82 12.19 2.68
C SER A 772 36.36 12.67 2.86
N ARG A 773 36.14 13.88 3.37
CA ARG A 773 34.82 14.44 3.69
C ARG A 773 34.27 15.25 2.51
N LYS A 774 33.06 14.91 2.04
CA LYS A 774 32.42 15.56 0.87
C LYS A 774 32.31 17.08 1.03
N GLU A 775 32.18 17.56 2.27
CA GLU A 775 32.00 18.98 2.62
C GLU A 775 33.26 19.82 2.43
N TYR A 776 34.45 19.20 2.41
CA TYR A 776 35.76 19.84 2.33
C TYR A 776 36.62 19.34 1.16
N HIS A 777 36.26 18.20 0.57
CA HIS A 777 37.00 17.54 -0.50
C HIS A 777 37.41 18.50 -1.62
N LYS A 778 36.49 19.33 -2.10
CA LYS A 778 36.74 20.27 -3.21
C LYS A 778 37.82 21.32 -2.89
N GLU A 779 37.77 21.90 -1.69
CA GLU A 779 38.73 22.92 -1.24
C GLU A 779 40.10 22.27 -0.98
N ARG A 780 40.11 21.15 -0.24
CA ARG A 780 41.33 20.37 0.03
C ARG A 780 42.01 19.88 -1.26
N TYR A 781 41.24 19.27 -2.16
CA TYR A 781 41.76 18.75 -3.43
C TYR A 781 42.27 19.87 -4.34
N ALA A 782 41.66 21.07 -4.33
CA ALA A 782 42.19 22.23 -5.05
C ALA A 782 43.59 22.62 -4.56
N ILE A 783 43.83 22.56 -3.24
CA ILE A 783 45.15 22.82 -2.63
C ILE A 783 46.16 21.73 -3.02
N TYR A 784 45.78 20.44 -2.97
CA TYR A 784 46.67 19.34 -3.39
C TYR A 784 46.90 19.24 -4.91
N SER A 785 46.03 19.83 -5.73
CA SER A 785 46.02 19.67 -7.20
C SER A 785 47.37 19.94 -7.89
N PRO A 786 48.17 20.97 -7.54
CA PRO A 786 49.48 21.20 -8.16
C PRO A 786 50.47 20.04 -7.95
N LEU A 787 50.60 19.58 -6.70
CA LEU A 787 51.45 18.46 -6.32
C LEU A 787 50.95 17.13 -6.92
N LEU A 788 49.64 16.88 -6.83
CA LEU A 788 49.01 15.69 -7.42
C LEU A 788 49.21 15.62 -8.93
N ARG A 789 49.15 16.74 -9.67
CA ARG A 789 49.44 16.76 -11.12
C ARG A 789 50.87 16.32 -11.45
N LYS A 790 51.87 16.62 -10.60
CA LYS A 790 53.23 16.10 -10.78
C LYS A 790 53.26 14.58 -10.60
N ILE A 791 52.62 14.08 -9.54
CA ILE A 791 52.50 12.64 -9.25
C ILE A 791 51.78 11.91 -10.39
N TYR A 792 50.68 12.46 -10.92
CA TYR A 792 49.93 11.86 -12.04
C TYR A 792 50.78 11.65 -13.29
N ASN A 793 51.69 12.59 -13.60
CA ASN A 793 52.61 12.45 -14.73
C ASN A 793 53.64 11.34 -14.48
N LEU A 794 54.24 11.28 -13.30
CA LEU A 794 55.21 10.24 -12.93
C LEU A 794 54.59 8.83 -12.93
N ILE A 795 53.35 8.71 -12.44
CA ILE A 795 52.56 7.47 -12.53
C ILE A 795 52.23 7.14 -13.99
N ALA A 796 51.87 8.13 -14.83
CA ALA A 796 51.59 7.91 -16.24
C ALA A 796 52.83 7.39 -17.02
N ASP A 797 54.01 7.95 -16.75
CA ASP A 797 55.27 7.49 -17.33
C ASP A 797 55.63 6.08 -16.83
N SER A 798 55.41 5.80 -15.54
CA SER A 798 55.62 4.47 -14.94
C SER A 798 54.71 3.41 -15.58
N ILE A 799 53.41 3.72 -15.75
CA ILE A 799 52.44 2.85 -16.44
C ILE A 799 52.89 2.60 -17.88
N LEU A 800 53.30 3.63 -18.62
CA LEU A 800 53.77 3.50 -20.01
C LEU A 800 55.01 2.59 -20.11
N ASN A 801 55.98 2.77 -19.21
CA ASN A 801 57.20 1.98 -19.16
C ASN A 801 56.91 0.51 -18.79
N MET A 802 56.20 0.27 -17.69
CA MET A 802 55.87 -1.09 -17.22
C MET A 802 54.97 -1.84 -18.21
N TYR A 803 53.97 -1.17 -18.79
CA TYR A 803 53.16 -1.78 -19.85
C TYR A 803 54.03 -2.14 -21.06
N SER A 804 54.92 -1.25 -21.50
CA SER A 804 55.80 -1.51 -22.66
C SER A 804 56.75 -2.69 -22.39
N ILE A 805 57.37 -2.75 -21.21
CA ILE A 805 58.23 -3.87 -20.78
C ILE A 805 57.43 -5.18 -20.75
N SER A 806 56.25 -5.18 -20.13
CA SER A 806 55.40 -6.38 -20.02
C SER A 806 55.00 -6.98 -21.37
N ARG A 807 54.93 -6.17 -22.43
CA ARG A 807 54.53 -6.61 -23.78
C ARG A 807 55.71 -7.00 -24.68
N LEU A 808 56.94 -7.00 -24.17
CA LEU A 808 58.08 -7.67 -24.79
C LEU A 808 58.03 -9.20 -24.61
N ASP A 809 57.41 -9.68 -23.53
CA ASP A 809 57.18 -11.12 -23.34
C ASP A 809 55.97 -11.61 -24.15
N VAL A 810 56.22 -12.58 -25.02
CA VAL A 810 55.24 -13.26 -25.87
C VAL A 810 54.22 -14.06 -25.04
N ASN A 811 54.60 -14.49 -23.83
CA ASN A 811 53.77 -15.27 -22.91
C ASN A 811 53.05 -14.43 -21.85
N SER A 812 53.13 -13.08 -21.90
CA SER A 812 52.57 -12.18 -20.88
C SER A 812 51.08 -12.42 -20.58
N ILE A 813 50.77 -12.73 -19.32
CA ILE A 813 49.40 -12.98 -18.83
C ILE A 813 48.76 -11.65 -18.41
N ASP A 814 47.60 -11.31 -19.01
CA ASP A 814 46.92 -10.02 -18.77
C ASP A 814 46.60 -9.73 -17.28
N GLY A 815 46.39 -10.76 -16.45
CA GLY A 815 46.20 -10.60 -15.00
C GLY A 815 47.47 -10.11 -14.28
N GLU A 816 48.59 -10.78 -14.51
CA GLU A 816 49.90 -10.41 -13.93
C GLU A 816 50.34 -9.01 -14.39
N VAL A 817 50.10 -8.68 -15.68
CA VAL A 817 50.34 -7.32 -16.20
C VAL A 817 49.47 -6.27 -15.50
N TYR A 818 48.22 -6.61 -15.15
CA TYR A 818 47.35 -5.67 -14.43
C TYR A 818 47.83 -5.45 -13.00
N ASP A 819 48.23 -6.50 -12.29
CA ASP A 819 48.68 -6.37 -10.91
C ASP A 819 50.03 -5.62 -10.83
N LEU A 820 50.97 -5.85 -11.76
CA LEU A 820 52.19 -5.02 -11.93
C LEU A 820 51.85 -3.54 -12.21
N LEU A 821 50.86 -3.27 -13.05
CA LEU A 821 50.40 -1.89 -13.28
C LEU A 821 49.63 -1.31 -12.09
N ARG A 822 49.09 -2.14 -11.19
CA ARG A 822 48.44 -1.69 -9.95
C ARG A 822 49.45 -1.14 -8.95
N GLU A 823 50.65 -1.73 -8.89
CA GLU A 823 51.77 -1.24 -8.06
C GLU A 823 52.20 0.20 -8.43
N CYS A 824 52.03 0.61 -9.70
CA CYS A 824 52.29 1.99 -10.13
C CYS A 824 51.41 3.04 -9.41
N PHE A 825 50.31 2.62 -8.76
CA PHE A 825 49.43 3.50 -7.97
C PHE A 825 49.80 3.54 -6.47
N LEU A 826 51.02 3.14 -6.10
CA LEU A 826 51.65 3.41 -4.80
C LEU A 826 50.92 2.83 -3.59
N GLY A 827 50.14 1.77 -3.79
CA GLY A 827 49.29 1.17 -2.76
C GLY A 827 48.13 2.06 -2.29
N SER A 828 47.85 3.17 -2.96
CA SER A 828 46.76 4.09 -2.61
C SER A 828 45.40 3.38 -2.62
N VAL A 829 44.54 3.74 -1.66
CA VAL A 829 43.21 3.15 -1.48
C VAL A 829 42.13 4.21 -1.68
N ASN A 830 42.31 5.38 -1.06
CA ASN A 830 41.36 6.49 -1.14
C ASN A 830 41.51 7.23 -2.48
N LEU A 831 42.76 7.42 -2.93
CA LEU A 831 43.08 8.17 -4.16
C LEU A 831 43.23 7.28 -5.40
N PHE A 832 43.02 5.97 -5.28
CA PHE A 832 43.22 5.00 -6.38
C PHE A 832 42.52 5.42 -7.68
N TRP A 833 41.23 5.77 -7.61
CA TRP A 833 40.44 6.16 -8.79
C TRP A 833 40.89 7.50 -9.36
N ASP A 834 41.24 8.47 -8.52
CA ASP A 834 41.77 9.76 -8.99
C ASP A 834 43.12 9.59 -9.68
N PHE A 835 44.00 8.75 -9.14
CA PHE A 835 45.30 8.45 -9.74
C PHE A 835 45.11 7.73 -11.08
N LEU A 836 44.30 6.67 -11.09
CA LEU A 836 43.98 5.90 -12.29
C LEU A 836 43.40 6.80 -13.41
N LEU A 837 42.38 7.60 -13.10
CA LEU A 837 41.73 8.44 -14.09
C LEU A 837 42.65 9.58 -14.55
N ASN A 838 43.29 10.32 -13.65
CA ASN A 838 44.12 11.46 -14.06
C ASN A 838 45.41 11.02 -14.74
N SER A 839 46.08 9.95 -14.30
CA SER A 839 47.23 9.39 -15.02
C SER A 839 46.82 8.83 -16.38
N LEU A 840 45.69 8.11 -16.50
CA LEU A 840 45.22 7.66 -17.81
C LEU A 840 44.73 8.80 -18.73
N LEU A 841 44.41 9.99 -18.20
CA LEU A 841 44.19 11.19 -19.01
C LEU A 841 45.51 11.70 -19.62
N VAL A 842 46.61 11.62 -18.87
CA VAL A 842 47.97 11.97 -19.31
C VAL A 842 48.55 10.93 -20.27
N VAL A 843 48.40 9.62 -19.98
CA VAL A 843 48.91 8.51 -20.82
C VAL A 843 48.42 8.67 -22.27
N ARG A 844 49.37 8.67 -23.22
CA ARG A 844 49.10 8.82 -24.65
C ARG A 844 49.29 7.51 -25.41
N ASN A 845 48.54 6.50 -24.97
CA ASN A 845 48.53 5.18 -25.61
C ASN A 845 47.14 4.55 -25.49
N ILE A 846 46.36 4.62 -26.58
CA ILE A 846 45.05 3.96 -26.76
C ILE A 846 44.96 2.52 -26.24
N ARG A 847 46.06 1.76 -26.19
CA ARG A 847 46.06 0.37 -25.70
C ARG A 847 46.08 0.27 -24.20
N VAL A 848 46.79 1.16 -23.52
CA VAL A 848 46.83 1.19 -22.06
C VAL A 848 45.39 1.46 -21.58
N ASN A 849 44.72 2.46 -22.16
CA ASN A 849 43.31 2.72 -21.90
C ASN A 849 42.41 1.51 -22.20
N ALA A 850 42.56 0.86 -23.37
CA ALA A 850 41.76 -0.33 -23.71
C ALA A 850 42.07 -1.56 -22.83
N PHE A 851 43.30 -1.68 -22.32
CA PHE A 851 43.70 -2.72 -21.38
C PHE A 851 43.07 -2.47 -20.01
N PHE A 852 43.19 -1.25 -19.46
CA PHE A 852 42.50 -0.89 -18.23
C PHE A 852 40.97 -1.03 -18.36
N GLU A 853 40.36 -0.59 -19.48
CA GLU A 853 38.93 -0.78 -19.72
C GLU A 853 38.52 -2.27 -19.70
N LYS A 854 39.36 -3.15 -20.26
CA LYS A 854 39.15 -4.61 -20.19
C LYS A 854 39.25 -5.12 -18.75
N MET A 855 40.34 -4.84 -18.05
CA MET A 855 40.61 -5.43 -16.73
C MET A 855 39.68 -4.88 -15.65
N ILE A 856 39.32 -3.60 -15.70
CA ILE A 856 38.34 -2.98 -14.78
C ILE A 856 36.95 -3.60 -14.99
N LYS A 857 36.58 -3.92 -16.24
CA LYS A 857 35.32 -4.62 -16.54
C LYS A 857 35.21 -5.95 -15.81
N GLU A 858 36.31 -6.69 -15.71
CA GLU A 858 36.38 -8.04 -15.12
C GLU A 858 36.29 -8.00 -13.59
N LYS A 859 36.71 -6.92 -12.92
CA LYS A 859 36.71 -6.80 -11.43
C LYS A 859 35.46 -6.15 -10.83
N GLU A 860 34.56 -5.56 -11.63
CA GLU A 860 33.30 -4.89 -11.24
C GLU A 860 33.34 -3.70 -10.24
N GLU A 861 34.45 -3.47 -9.52
CA GLU A 861 34.68 -2.38 -8.54
C GLU A 861 34.24 -0.98 -9.03
N TRP A 862 34.31 -0.74 -10.34
CA TRP A 862 33.92 0.52 -10.98
C TRP A 862 32.43 0.90 -10.84
N LYS A 863 31.54 -0.07 -10.62
CA LYS A 863 30.09 0.20 -10.46
C LYS A 863 29.79 0.97 -9.18
N GLU A 864 30.45 0.59 -8.09
CA GLU A 864 30.31 1.24 -6.77
C GLU A 864 30.95 2.63 -6.78
N PHE A 865 32.12 2.76 -7.40
CA PHE A 865 32.77 4.06 -7.63
C PHE A 865 31.84 5.04 -8.35
N LEU A 866 31.23 4.65 -9.48
CA LEU A 866 30.35 5.53 -10.25
C LEU A 866 29.12 6.04 -9.49
N GLN A 867 28.60 5.27 -8.52
CA GLN A 867 27.47 5.69 -7.68
C GLN A 867 27.87 6.79 -6.68
N ASN A 868 29.11 6.74 -6.18
CA ASN A 868 29.62 7.67 -5.17
C ASN A 868 30.36 8.89 -5.78
N ALA A 869 30.84 8.77 -7.02
CA ALA A 869 31.66 9.75 -7.71
C ALA A 869 30.93 11.08 -7.98
N ASP A 870 31.69 12.17 -7.88
CA ASP A 870 31.20 13.51 -8.22
C ASP A 870 31.07 13.72 -9.75
N LEU A 871 30.68 14.93 -10.17
CA LEU A 871 30.51 15.26 -11.59
C LEU A 871 31.84 15.22 -12.37
N GLU A 872 32.96 15.64 -11.76
CA GLU A 872 34.27 15.69 -12.43
C GLU A 872 34.82 14.27 -12.61
N GLN A 873 34.78 13.45 -11.55
CA GLN A 873 35.16 12.04 -11.55
C GLN A 873 34.31 11.21 -12.53
N ARG A 874 32.98 11.38 -12.53
CA ARG A 874 32.09 10.72 -13.52
C ARG A 874 32.42 11.13 -14.94
N SER A 875 32.73 12.41 -15.18
CA SER A 875 33.10 12.92 -16.50
C SER A 875 34.44 12.38 -16.99
N LEU A 876 35.45 12.30 -16.11
CA LEU A 876 36.73 11.66 -16.40
C LEU A 876 36.56 10.17 -16.71
N PHE A 877 35.78 9.43 -15.92
CA PHE A 877 35.49 8.02 -16.17
C PHE A 877 34.74 7.82 -17.51
N ALA A 878 33.68 8.59 -17.76
CA ALA A 878 32.91 8.53 -19.00
C ALA A 878 33.74 8.89 -20.24
N PHE A 879 34.71 9.79 -20.08
CA PHE A 879 35.67 10.11 -21.13
C PHE A 879 36.67 8.97 -21.35
N LEU A 880 37.28 8.41 -20.30
CA LEU A 880 38.36 7.42 -20.44
C LEU A 880 37.87 6.01 -20.77
N PHE A 881 36.69 5.62 -20.29
CA PHE A 881 36.06 4.31 -20.44
C PHE A 881 34.66 4.43 -21.08
N PRO A 882 34.57 4.96 -22.32
CA PRO A 882 33.28 5.27 -22.94
C PRO A 882 32.49 4.01 -23.30
N SER A 883 33.12 2.82 -23.37
CA SER A 883 32.42 1.56 -23.60
C SER A 883 31.71 1.11 -22.32
N LEU A 884 32.41 1.15 -21.17
CA LEU A 884 31.82 0.84 -19.86
C LEU A 884 30.72 1.82 -19.47
N PHE A 885 30.97 3.12 -19.58
CA PHE A 885 29.98 4.14 -19.18
C PHE A 885 28.71 4.10 -20.05
N SER A 886 28.80 3.65 -21.31
CA SER A 886 27.61 3.46 -22.15
C SER A 886 26.74 2.26 -21.78
N ALA A 887 27.17 1.40 -20.84
CA ALA A 887 26.44 0.23 -20.38
C ALA A 887 25.67 0.46 -19.07
N VAL A 888 25.84 1.62 -18.40
CA VAL A 888 25.09 2.00 -17.20
C VAL A 888 23.88 2.89 -17.54
N PRO A 889 22.90 3.08 -16.62
CA PRO A 889 21.82 4.05 -16.80
C PRO A 889 22.35 5.46 -17.05
N ARG A 890 21.52 6.34 -17.64
CA ARG A 890 21.93 7.71 -17.95
C ARG A 890 22.24 8.52 -16.69
N MET A 891 23.50 8.90 -16.54
CA MET A 891 24.02 9.80 -15.51
C MET A 891 24.49 11.13 -16.11
N GLU A 892 24.47 12.19 -15.30
CA GLU A 892 24.97 13.52 -15.65
C GLU A 892 26.51 13.55 -15.72
N VAL A 893 27.05 14.19 -16.77
CA VAL A 893 28.48 14.38 -17.07
C VAL A 893 28.71 15.68 -17.85
N ASP A 894 29.87 16.31 -17.68
CA ASP A 894 30.37 17.42 -18.51
C ASP A 894 31.64 16.97 -19.26
N LEU A 895 31.49 16.68 -20.55
CA LEU A 895 32.57 16.18 -21.40
C LEU A 895 33.18 17.27 -22.29
N ASP A 896 32.59 18.45 -22.33
CA ASP A 896 32.98 19.53 -23.24
C ASP A 896 34.42 20.01 -23.00
N PRO A 897 34.89 20.23 -21.75
CA PRO A 897 36.27 20.62 -21.49
C PRO A 897 37.27 19.53 -21.90
N LEU A 898 36.91 18.25 -21.71
CA LEU A 898 37.76 17.10 -22.01
C LEU A 898 37.89 16.88 -23.53
N ILE A 899 36.78 16.99 -24.27
CA ILE A 899 36.75 16.90 -25.74
C ILE A 899 37.56 18.05 -26.36
N LEU A 900 37.40 19.29 -25.86
CA LEU A 900 38.16 20.44 -26.35
C LEU A 900 39.66 20.31 -26.04
N LYS A 901 40.04 19.86 -24.83
CA LYS A 901 41.43 19.62 -24.43
C LYS A 901 42.10 18.48 -25.20
N GLU A 902 41.33 17.50 -25.67
CA GLU A 902 41.83 16.46 -26.57
C GLU A 902 42.00 17.00 -27.99
N ALA A 903 40.99 17.70 -28.53
CA ALA A 903 41.00 18.24 -29.89
C ALA A 903 42.02 19.38 -30.11
N SER A 904 42.48 20.04 -29.03
CA SER A 904 43.52 21.07 -29.09
C SER A 904 44.94 20.51 -29.19
N ARG A 905 45.13 19.18 -29.11
CA ARG A 905 46.47 18.57 -29.21
C ARG A 905 47.00 18.63 -30.64
N THR A 906 48.26 19.02 -30.78
CA THR A 906 48.92 19.14 -32.07
C THR A 906 49.38 17.76 -32.59
N ILE A 907 49.24 17.56 -33.89
CA ILE A 907 49.86 16.46 -34.65
C ILE A 907 50.68 17.13 -35.76
N ALA A 908 51.91 16.67 -35.98
CA ALA A 908 52.77 17.21 -37.03
C ALA A 908 52.07 17.19 -38.40
N ASP A 909 52.15 18.32 -39.11
CA ASP A 909 51.61 18.55 -40.45
C ASP A 909 50.07 18.45 -40.60
N VAL A 910 49.32 18.26 -39.51
CA VAL A 910 47.85 18.12 -39.53
C VAL A 910 47.19 19.37 -38.93
N THR A 911 46.28 20.00 -39.69
CA THR A 911 45.43 21.08 -39.19
C THR A 911 44.14 20.52 -38.60
N VAL A 912 43.85 20.84 -37.34
CA VAL A 912 42.61 20.45 -36.65
C VAL A 912 41.82 21.67 -36.21
N ARG A 913 40.49 21.62 -36.39
CA ARG A 913 39.55 22.67 -35.96
C ARG A 913 38.31 22.03 -35.34
N ALA A 914 38.11 22.22 -34.04
CA ALA A 914 36.91 21.80 -33.32
C ALA A 914 35.82 22.89 -33.40
N GLN A 915 34.57 22.49 -33.61
CA GLN A 915 33.39 23.35 -33.62
C GLN A 915 32.33 22.73 -32.72
N LYS A 916 31.90 23.46 -31.67
CA LYS A 916 30.72 23.09 -30.86
C LYS A 916 29.45 23.42 -31.65
N LEU A 917 28.50 22.50 -31.65
CA LEU A 917 27.20 22.58 -32.31
C LEU A 917 26.08 22.35 -31.27
N THR A 918 24.83 22.63 -31.64
CA THR A 918 23.66 22.37 -30.78
C THR A 918 23.41 20.88 -30.53
N ASN A 919 23.96 20.01 -31.36
CA ASN A 919 23.79 18.55 -31.33
C ASN A 919 25.09 17.77 -31.06
N GLY A 920 26.16 18.45 -30.61
CA GLY A 920 27.44 17.82 -30.27
C GLY A 920 28.67 18.63 -30.71
N PHE A 921 29.74 17.94 -31.11
CA PHE A 921 30.98 18.54 -31.63
C PHE A 921 31.36 17.97 -32.99
N ASP A 922 31.80 18.85 -33.89
CA ASP A 922 32.46 18.48 -35.15
C ASP A 922 33.95 18.85 -35.07
N ILE A 923 34.83 17.85 -35.19
CA ILE A 923 36.29 18.03 -35.27
C ILE A 923 36.70 17.82 -36.73
N ARG A 924 37.03 18.92 -37.41
CA ARG A 924 37.48 18.93 -38.81
C ARG A 924 39.00 18.79 -38.85
N ILE A 925 39.49 17.85 -39.66
CA ILE A 925 40.90 17.51 -39.82
C ILE A 925 41.27 17.68 -41.29
N SER A 926 42.38 18.35 -41.54
CA SER A 926 42.98 18.51 -42.87
C SER A 926 44.45 18.11 -42.82
N TYR A 927 44.87 17.24 -43.74
CA TYR A 927 46.25 16.77 -43.87
C TYR A 927 46.70 16.83 -45.33
N GLU A 928 47.91 17.30 -45.62
CA GLU A 928 48.46 17.37 -46.98
C GLU A 928 49.66 16.43 -47.13
N ALA A 929 49.61 15.54 -48.11
CA ALA A 929 50.68 14.59 -48.43
C ALA A 929 50.75 14.32 -49.93
N GLY A 930 51.96 14.28 -50.49
CA GLY A 930 52.18 13.99 -51.92
C GLY A 930 51.44 14.95 -52.88
N GLY A 931 51.24 16.21 -52.48
CA GLY A 931 50.45 17.20 -53.24
C GLY A 931 48.93 16.95 -53.24
N THR A 932 48.44 16.05 -52.39
CA THR A 932 47.00 15.76 -52.21
C THR A 932 46.55 16.21 -50.83
N LEU A 933 45.46 16.99 -50.78
CA LEU A 933 44.80 17.39 -49.55
C LEU A 933 43.74 16.35 -49.14
N PHE A 934 43.95 15.71 -47.99
CA PHE A 934 43.04 14.76 -47.37
C PHE A 934 42.25 15.43 -46.25
N LYS A 935 40.92 15.45 -46.34
CA LYS A 935 40.06 15.89 -45.23
C LYS A 935 39.39 14.73 -44.50
N ALA A 936 39.16 14.95 -43.22
CA ALA A 936 38.37 14.08 -42.36
C ALA A 936 37.53 14.88 -41.35
N LEU A 937 36.52 14.23 -40.80
CA LEU A 937 35.57 14.76 -39.83
C LEU A 937 35.30 13.71 -38.76
N ILE A 938 35.44 14.09 -37.49
CA ILE A 938 34.86 13.34 -36.36
C ILE A 938 33.63 14.11 -35.90
N SER A 939 32.45 13.48 -35.97
CA SER A 939 31.23 14.02 -35.37
C SER A 939 30.95 13.28 -34.07
N ILE A 940 30.99 13.99 -32.95
CA ILE A 940 30.71 13.50 -31.60
C ILE A 940 29.30 13.97 -31.22
N PRO A 941 28.35 13.08 -30.91
CA PRO A 941 26.98 13.46 -30.56
C PRO A 941 26.90 14.08 -29.16
N SER A 942 25.88 14.91 -28.90
CA SER A 942 25.65 15.52 -27.57
C SER A 942 25.31 14.53 -26.46
N ASP A 943 24.89 13.30 -26.78
CA ASP A 943 24.71 12.21 -25.82
C ASP A 943 25.84 11.16 -25.89
N TYR A 944 27.06 11.58 -26.24
CA TYR A 944 28.29 10.82 -25.99
C TYR A 944 28.49 10.60 -24.47
N PRO A 945 28.89 9.40 -24.00
CA PRO A 945 29.31 8.23 -24.76
C PRO A 945 28.20 7.20 -25.06
N TYR A 946 26.92 7.50 -24.79
CA TYR A 946 25.80 6.59 -25.09
C TYR A 946 25.60 6.43 -26.60
N ARG A 947 25.55 7.54 -27.36
CA ARG A 947 25.77 7.48 -28.81
C ARG A 947 27.25 7.59 -29.10
N LYS A 948 27.72 6.76 -30.04
CA LYS A 948 29.14 6.69 -30.38
C LYS A 948 29.50 7.70 -31.46
N PRO A 949 30.71 8.31 -31.42
CA PRO A 949 31.17 9.23 -32.44
C PRO A 949 31.39 8.51 -33.77
N VAL A 950 31.33 9.28 -34.86
CA VAL A 950 31.46 8.78 -36.24
C VAL A 950 32.60 9.51 -36.94
N PHE A 951 33.42 8.75 -37.66
CA PHE A 951 34.52 9.27 -38.47
C PHE A 951 34.19 9.18 -39.97
N ALA A 952 34.43 10.25 -40.70
CA ALA A 952 34.32 10.30 -42.16
C ALA A 952 35.58 10.89 -42.78
N SER A 953 36.01 10.38 -43.94
CA SER A 953 37.16 10.92 -44.68
C SER A 953 36.93 10.83 -46.19
N GLU A 954 37.50 11.80 -46.93
CA GLU A 954 37.45 11.90 -48.40
C GLU A 954 38.08 10.68 -49.11
N ILE A 955 38.87 9.85 -48.40
CA ILE A 955 39.44 8.56 -48.87
C ILE A 955 38.35 7.51 -49.19
N GLY A 956 37.08 7.81 -48.91
CA GLY A 956 35.92 7.10 -49.44
C GLY A 956 35.26 6.14 -48.44
N LYS A 957 33.93 6.04 -48.51
CA LYS A 957 33.10 5.26 -47.56
C LYS A 957 33.38 3.75 -47.55
N LYS A 958 34.06 3.20 -48.55
CA LYS A 958 34.45 1.78 -48.66
C LYS A 958 35.93 1.50 -48.30
N SER A 959 36.69 2.51 -47.88
CA SER A 959 38.06 2.33 -47.41
C SER A 959 38.09 1.47 -46.13
N LEU A 960 38.87 0.39 -46.14
CA LEU A 960 38.99 -0.52 -44.99
C LEU A 960 39.63 0.19 -43.79
N LEU A 961 40.58 1.11 -44.05
CA LEU A 961 41.12 2.03 -43.04
C LEU A 961 40.01 2.86 -42.37
N ASN A 962 39.07 3.44 -43.14
CA ASN A 962 37.98 4.23 -42.57
C ASN A 962 37.06 3.38 -41.67
N LEU A 963 36.86 2.10 -41.99
CA LEU A 963 36.13 1.17 -41.10
C LEU A 963 36.90 0.92 -39.80
N LYS A 964 38.22 0.70 -39.88
CA LYS A 964 39.05 0.45 -38.69
C LYS A 964 39.13 1.67 -37.77
N ILE A 965 39.34 2.86 -38.33
CA ILE A 965 39.34 4.13 -37.59
C ILE A 965 37.98 4.38 -36.92
N ASN A 966 36.85 4.10 -37.60
CA ASN A 966 35.52 4.14 -37.00
C ASN A 966 35.35 3.13 -35.85
N GLU A 967 35.90 1.92 -35.96
CA GLU A 967 35.83 0.92 -34.89
C GLU A 967 36.56 1.39 -33.62
N MET A 968 37.70 2.06 -33.79
CA MET A 968 38.54 2.57 -32.70
C MET A 968 37.92 3.81 -32.04
N ILE A 969 37.45 4.78 -32.84
CA ILE A 969 36.82 6.02 -32.35
C ILE A 969 35.54 5.74 -31.54
N LYS A 970 34.82 4.65 -31.83
CA LYS A 970 33.65 4.22 -31.04
C LYS A 970 33.98 3.68 -29.64
N LYS A 971 35.24 3.32 -29.38
CA LYS A 971 35.70 2.65 -28.16
C LYS A 971 36.68 3.48 -27.34
N CYS A 972 37.21 4.59 -27.88
CA CYS A 972 38.25 5.37 -27.22
C CYS A 972 38.09 6.87 -27.51
N SER A 973 38.30 7.68 -26.48
CA SER A 973 38.23 9.15 -26.50
C SER A 973 39.52 9.85 -26.90
N LYS A 974 40.63 9.11 -27.04
CA LYS A 974 41.95 9.65 -27.45
C LYS A 974 41.97 9.91 -28.95
N PHE A 975 41.04 10.74 -29.43
CA PHE A 975 40.76 10.95 -30.84
C PHE A 975 42.00 11.32 -31.64
N MET A 976 42.91 12.11 -31.05
CA MET A 976 44.10 12.60 -31.75
C MET A 976 45.16 11.51 -31.97
N GLU A 977 45.26 10.50 -31.09
CA GLU A 977 46.10 9.33 -31.36
C GLU A 977 45.57 8.49 -32.52
N ILE A 978 44.25 8.39 -32.64
CA ILE A 978 43.62 7.67 -33.75
C ILE A 978 43.78 8.44 -35.07
N ILE A 979 43.77 9.77 -35.03
CA ILE A 979 44.13 10.61 -36.20
C ILE A 979 45.62 10.51 -36.54
N GLY A 980 46.51 10.37 -35.56
CA GLY A 980 47.92 10.05 -35.79
C GLY A 980 48.08 8.73 -36.55
N LEU A 981 47.37 7.67 -36.13
CA LEU A 981 47.35 6.39 -36.86
C LEU A 981 46.78 6.54 -38.27
N TRP A 982 45.72 7.32 -38.46
CA TRP A 982 45.15 7.62 -39.79
C TRP A 982 46.16 8.32 -40.71
N LYS A 983 46.88 9.34 -40.21
CA LYS A 983 47.95 10.04 -40.95
C LYS A 983 49.05 9.08 -41.39
N VAL A 984 49.63 8.32 -40.45
CA VAL A 984 50.71 7.35 -40.75
C VAL A 984 50.27 6.31 -41.78
N ASN A 985 49.01 5.87 -41.76
CA ASN A 985 48.49 4.94 -42.76
C ASN A 985 48.26 5.57 -44.14
N ILE A 986 48.10 6.89 -44.25
CA ILE A 986 48.10 7.62 -45.52
C ILE A 986 49.53 7.73 -46.05
N ASP A 987 50.46 8.18 -45.21
CA ASP A 987 51.88 8.37 -45.54
C ASP A 987 52.46 7.10 -46.18
N GLU A 988 52.29 5.96 -45.51
CA GLU A 988 52.82 4.68 -45.98
C GLU A 988 52.10 4.14 -47.22
N LYS A 989 50.83 4.48 -47.40
CA LYS A 989 50.06 4.13 -48.60
C LYS A 989 50.51 4.94 -49.81
N ILE A 990 50.91 6.19 -49.61
CA ILE A 990 51.55 7.04 -50.64
C ILE A 990 52.97 6.51 -50.96
N SER A 991 53.71 6.04 -49.95
CA SER A 991 54.99 5.34 -50.12
C SER A 991 54.88 3.97 -50.84
N GLY A 992 53.67 3.52 -51.18
CA GLY A 992 53.42 2.31 -51.97
C GLY A 992 53.23 1.03 -51.16
N HIS A 993 53.23 1.10 -49.83
CA HIS A 993 52.93 -0.04 -48.97
C HIS A 993 51.43 -0.40 -49.02
N LYS A 994 51.14 -1.71 -48.95
CA LYS A 994 49.75 -2.22 -48.98
C LYS A 994 49.25 -2.50 -47.57
N GLU A 995 47.98 -2.19 -47.32
CA GLU A 995 47.28 -2.52 -46.07
C GLU A 995 47.10 -4.04 -45.88
N CYS A 996 47.24 -4.50 -44.64
CA CYS A 996 46.97 -5.89 -44.24
C CYS A 996 45.46 -6.16 -44.28
N PRO A 997 44.97 -7.16 -45.04
CA PRO A 997 43.54 -7.45 -45.14
C PRO A 997 42.87 -8.03 -43.88
N ILE A 998 43.60 -8.22 -42.77
CA ILE A 998 43.05 -8.68 -41.48
C ILE A 998 42.76 -7.49 -40.56
N CYS A 999 43.73 -6.58 -40.37
CA CYS A 999 43.60 -5.44 -39.45
C CYS A 999 43.27 -4.12 -40.16
N TYR A 1000 43.36 -4.09 -41.49
CA TYR A 1000 43.12 -2.93 -42.37
C TYR A 1000 44.10 -1.76 -42.21
N LEU A 1001 45.30 -2.06 -41.71
CA LEU A 1001 46.38 -1.09 -41.50
C LEU A 1001 47.62 -1.47 -42.31
N VAL A 1002 48.39 -0.47 -42.69
CA VAL A 1002 49.67 -0.58 -43.39
C VAL A 1002 50.81 -0.84 -42.41
N ILE A 1003 50.74 -0.27 -41.21
CA ILE A 1003 51.65 -0.57 -40.10
C ILE A 1003 50.86 -1.34 -39.04
N ASP A 1004 51.38 -2.48 -38.56
CA ASP A 1004 50.76 -3.18 -37.42
C ASP A 1004 50.98 -2.32 -36.19
N ILE A 1005 49.92 -2.07 -35.44
CA ILE A 1005 50.02 -1.22 -34.24
C ILE A 1005 51.00 -1.86 -33.22
N HIS A 1006 51.21 -3.19 -33.22
CA HIS A 1006 51.93 -3.93 -32.16
C HIS A 1006 53.45 -3.84 -32.21
N ASP A 1007 54.03 -4.06 -33.39
CA ASP A 1007 55.47 -4.15 -33.60
C ASP A 1007 55.96 -3.12 -34.64
N SER A 1008 55.06 -2.21 -35.07
CA SER A 1008 55.27 -1.28 -36.17
C SER A 1008 55.70 -1.93 -37.48
N SER A 1009 55.43 -3.24 -37.67
CA SER A 1009 55.82 -3.97 -38.87
C SER A 1009 54.94 -3.66 -40.08
N PHE A 1010 55.54 -3.77 -41.26
CA PHE A 1010 54.81 -3.83 -42.52
C PHE A 1010 54.32 -5.26 -42.81
N PRO A 1011 53.27 -5.46 -43.62
CA PRO A 1011 52.81 -6.78 -44.02
C PRO A 1011 53.89 -7.54 -44.79
N CYS A 1012 54.54 -8.48 -44.11
CA CYS A 1012 55.62 -9.30 -44.64
C CYS A 1012 55.12 -10.66 -45.16
N ASN A 1013 54.18 -11.30 -44.46
CA ASN A 1013 53.76 -12.67 -44.74
C ASN A 1013 52.81 -12.72 -45.95
N GLN A 1014 53.33 -13.09 -47.12
CA GLN A 1014 52.59 -13.10 -48.38
C GLN A 1014 51.98 -14.49 -48.69
N CYS A 1015 50.68 -14.55 -48.94
CA CYS A 1015 50.05 -15.79 -49.39
C CYS A 1015 50.53 -16.18 -50.80
N LYS A 1016 51.16 -17.36 -50.93
CA LYS A 1016 51.67 -17.92 -52.20
C LYS A 1016 50.60 -17.95 -53.31
N THR A 1017 49.32 -18.17 -52.96
CA THR A 1017 48.20 -18.21 -53.92
C THR A 1017 47.67 -16.82 -54.32
N CYS A 1018 47.17 -16.02 -53.39
CA CYS A 1018 46.46 -14.77 -53.73
C CYS A 1018 47.35 -13.52 -53.68
N LYS A 1019 48.63 -13.66 -53.34
CA LYS A 1019 49.65 -12.59 -53.26
C LYS A 1019 49.33 -11.42 -52.32
N ASN A 1020 48.29 -11.53 -51.50
CA ASN A 1020 48.03 -10.60 -50.40
C ASN A 1020 49.06 -10.79 -49.29
N LYS A 1021 49.52 -9.69 -48.71
CA LYS A 1021 50.45 -9.66 -47.57
C LYS A 1021 49.68 -9.41 -46.27
N PHE A 1022 50.15 -10.02 -45.20
CA PHE A 1022 49.60 -9.87 -43.85
C PHE A 1022 50.74 -9.55 -42.88
N HIS A 1023 50.45 -8.84 -41.79
CA HIS A 1023 51.37 -8.78 -40.65
C HIS A 1023 51.53 -10.17 -40.04
N ALA A 1024 52.76 -10.52 -39.62
CA ALA A 1024 53.06 -11.83 -39.06
C ALA A 1024 52.14 -12.16 -37.87
N ARG A 1025 52.00 -11.22 -36.93
CA ARG A 1025 51.09 -11.32 -35.78
C ARG A 1025 49.62 -11.51 -36.19
N CYS A 1026 49.14 -10.76 -37.19
CA CYS A 1026 47.77 -10.86 -37.66
C CYS A 1026 47.45 -12.24 -38.25
N ILE A 1027 48.34 -12.80 -39.08
CA ILE A 1027 48.11 -14.11 -39.70
C ILE A 1027 48.33 -15.27 -38.71
N ALA A 1028 49.33 -15.18 -37.83
CA ALA A 1028 49.54 -16.16 -36.77
C ALA A 1028 48.33 -16.26 -35.84
N LYS A 1029 47.76 -15.13 -35.40
CA LYS A 1029 46.53 -15.10 -34.59
C LYS A 1029 45.32 -15.68 -35.34
N TRP A 1030 45.17 -15.37 -36.64
CA TRP A 1030 44.10 -15.93 -37.47
C TRP A 1030 44.20 -17.46 -37.57
N VAL A 1031 45.41 -18.00 -37.75
CA VAL A 1031 45.65 -19.45 -37.80
C VAL A 1031 45.40 -20.10 -36.44
N ALA A 1032 45.92 -19.52 -35.34
CA ALA A 1032 45.76 -20.07 -33.99
C ALA A 1032 44.30 -20.08 -33.48
N THR A 1033 43.46 -19.16 -33.96
CA THR A 1033 42.03 -19.07 -33.58
C THR A 1033 41.09 -19.76 -34.58
N GLY A 1034 41.60 -20.25 -35.71
CA GLY A 1034 40.79 -20.84 -36.78
C GLY A 1034 40.83 -22.37 -36.82
N THR A 1035 39.71 -23.02 -37.19
CA THR A 1035 39.65 -24.49 -37.32
C THR A 1035 40.36 -25.05 -38.57
N ARG A 1036 40.94 -24.19 -39.42
CA ARG A 1036 41.67 -24.58 -40.65
C ARG A 1036 42.79 -23.58 -40.95
N ASN A 1037 44.05 -24.04 -40.96
CA ASN A 1037 45.26 -23.26 -41.25
C ASN A 1037 45.28 -22.69 -42.69
N SER A 1038 44.47 -21.67 -42.94
CA SER A 1038 44.09 -21.23 -44.29
C SER A 1038 44.00 -19.71 -44.40
N CYS A 1039 44.33 -19.21 -45.59
CA CYS A 1039 44.36 -17.78 -45.88
C CYS A 1039 42.96 -17.15 -45.75
N PRO A 1040 42.78 -16.05 -44.99
CA PRO A 1040 41.47 -15.42 -44.78
C PRO A 1040 40.78 -14.99 -46.08
N ILE A 1041 41.56 -14.67 -47.12
CA ILE A 1041 41.04 -14.16 -48.40
C ILE A 1041 40.72 -15.28 -49.40
N CYS A 1042 41.65 -16.23 -49.62
CA CYS A 1042 41.48 -17.26 -50.66
C CYS A 1042 41.21 -18.68 -50.13
N ARG A 1043 41.16 -18.86 -48.80
CA ARG A 1043 40.87 -20.12 -48.09
C ARG A 1043 41.78 -21.31 -48.43
N ARG A 1044 42.86 -21.10 -49.19
CA ARG A 1044 43.89 -22.13 -49.42
C ARG A 1044 44.82 -22.24 -48.20
N PRO A 1045 45.45 -23.41 -47.97
CA PRO A 1045 46.43 -23.59 -46.91
C PRO A 1045 47.54 -22.53 -46.96
N ILE A 1046 48.02 -22.12 -45.79
CA ILE A 1046 49.26 -21.35 -45.68
C ILE A 1046 50.36 -22.32 -45.25
N GLU A 1047 51.26 -22.60 -46.19
CA GLU A 1047 52.57 -23.16 -45.89
C GLU A 1047 53.46 -22.05 -45.33
N ASP A 1048 54.24 -22.39 -44.30
CA ASP A 1048 55.22 -21.54 -43.62
C ASP A 1048 54.59 -20.34 -42.88
N VAL A 1049 54.21 -20.58 -41.62
CA VAL A 1049 54.07 -19.56 -40.58
C VAL A 1049 55.18 -19.78 -39.55
N SER A 1050 56.42 -19.52 -39.98
CA SER A 1050 57.62 -19.45 -39.15
C SER A 1050 57.92 -18.01 -38.77
#